data_AF-A0A4S4HD29-F1
#
_entry.id   AF-A0A4S4HD29-F1
#
_cell.length_a   1.000
_cell.length_b   1.000
_cell.length_c   1.000
_cell.angle_alpha   90.00
_cell.angle_beta   90.00
_cell.angle_gamma   90.00
#
_symmetry.space_group_name_H-M   'P 1'
#
loop_
_entity.id
_entity.type
_entity.pdbx_description
1 polymer ?
#
loop_
_entity_poly.entity_id
_entity_poly.type
_entity_poly.pdbx_seq_one_letter_code
_entity_poly.pdbx_strand_id
1 'polypeptide(L)'
;MFKKLLLSLMLLFLVIPCFNNVSFAEETVVKQPLDAYFYAYNEPSFNSQKSNGGNQFGPQKALGVKEKRANGWWKVVTYEGDKWINITGEQKKIEKPYITFADPKFTSPKGNNGNVIAPQVVTVIDGQVDGWLKIKTNEGDKWIFPNSEAVKVDKYFYAYNEPSFTSEKAASGNQYGPQKSLVVKEKRTNGWWKVATYEGDKWVNLDGELKAFDKPFLVFYEPAFASQKGNMEVPYSPTTIRVVDGNTAGWLKVQTWEGDKWMYPGVAATTAVSKSFYAYNEPSFISSRGTQFGPQKFLAVLEKRADGWWKVVTYQGPKWINLDSEKPGNWSYNAEKRRWFEYDGNGNVVQKFGWQTINGKKVYYSFEDSGLYTNKWHFIEDKPYEFDRYGYLVENSFDDTTLGELEAALLEYFKQNGIQYKVGTLEYEQYLINQLQEHEDAKLALHPKYTKILTYAAEYLHEKTKGEPERKNAAQARSATVEEKDSFNMNHVANKTMKQIKEENDELEKEEESEKTVIKSTSDTKELQAMQPAQAARSAARASYSYNPSAAVSYALKWANSVNPKYGTFGGKGGDCTNFVSQALFAGGIPMKEVFQSGQIPPILGGSANWYSVEATVGRKLSATWVNVGLFYDFWSSRVVKVTKTWSPMQVYYGSSPGDVIQYQYAGGGTKWHSLMVTGKDTNKRTIYISQHSNNRKNADYANIDKDAKGDSQWIILKFTK
;
A
#
# COMPACT_ATOMS: atom_id res chain seq x y z
N MET A 1 -11.86 17.33 -23.28
CA MET A 1 -11.77 18.71 -22.74
C MET A 1 -10.73 18.73 -21.64
N PHE A 2 -9.86 19.75 -21.66
CA PHE A 2 -8.82 20.09 -20.68
C PHE A 2 -7.73 19.06 -20.35
N LYS A 3 -6.56 19.28 -20.95
CA LYS A 3 -5.26 19.09 -20.29
C LYS A 3 -4.25 20.04 -20.93
N LYS A 4 -3.71 20.98 -20.16
CA LYS A 4 -2.38 21.58 -20.36
C LYS A 4 -1.93 22.32 -19.11
N LEU A 5 -0.88 21.79 -18.48
CA LEU A 5 0.10 22.60 -17.78
C LEU A 5 1.48 21.94 -17.94
N LEU A 6 2.48 22.81 -18.17
CA LEU A 6 3.93 22.64 -18.06
C LEU A 6 4.68 21.80 -19.10
N LEU A 7 5.41 22.50 -19.98
CA LEU A 7 6.86 22.34 -20.10
C LEU A 7 7.44 23.63 -20.72
N SER A 8 8.39 24.26 -20.03
CA SER A 8 9.22 25.36 -20.54
C SER A 8 10.68 24.94 -20.36
N LEU A 9 11.37 24.66 -21.46
CA LEU A 9 12.82 24.80 -21.54
C LEU A 9 13.29 24.80 -23.01
N MET A 10 14.15 25.77 -23.31
CA MET A 10 15.03 25.90 -24.48
C MET A 10 14.39 25.96 -25.87
N LEU A 11 14.29 27.17 -26.42
CA LEU A 11 14.57 27.40 -27.83
C LEU A 11 15.55 28.56 -27.99
N LEU A 12 16.73 28.21 -28.52
CA LEU A 12 17.79 29.06 -29.00
C LEU A 12 17.26 29.89 -30.18
N PHE A 13 17.33 31.23 -30.11
CA PHE A 13 17.24 32.07 -31.30
C PHE A 13 18.65 32.51 -31.72
N LEU A 14 19.06 31.97 -32.87
CA LEU A 14 20.14 32.47 -33.70
C LEU A 14 19.70 33.83 -34.27
N VAL A 15 20.43 34.90 -33.95
CA VAL A 15 20.34 36.19 -34.65
C VAL A 15 21.70 36.49 -35.26
N ILE A 16 21.72 36.56 -36.58
CA ILE A 16 22.84 36.96 -37.44
C ILE A 16 23.10 38.47 -37.23
N PRO A 17 24.36 38.94 -37.12
CA PRO A 17 24.64 40.36 -36.90
C PRO A 17 24.59 41.15 -38.21
N CYS A 18 23.64 42.07 -38.33
CA CYS A 18 23.83 43.22 -39.20
C CYS A 18 24.68 44.25 -38.45
N PHE A 19 25.94 44.40 -38.88
CA PHE A 19 26.78 45.52 -38.50
C PHE A 19 26.15 46.82 -38.99
N ASN A 20 25.55 47.57 -38.06
CA ASN A 20 25.39 49.01 -38.20
C ASN A 20 26.25 49.67 -37.13
N ASN A 21 27.16 50.52 -37.57
CA ASN A 21 28.02 51.36 -36.73
C ASN A 21 27.16 52.15 -35.73
N VAL A 22 27.15 51.71 -34.47
CA VAL A 22 26.76 52.57 -33.35
C VAL A 22 28.04 53.14 -32.80
N SER A 23 28.28 54.43 -33.04
CA SER A 23 29.29 55.18 -32.32
C SER A 23 28.99 55.06 -30.83
N PHE A 24 29.97 54.63 -30.02
CA PHE A 24 29.92 54.82 -28.58
C PHE A 24 29.80 56.33 -28.32
N ALA A 25 28.61 56.79 -27.94
CA ALA A 25 28.51 58.08 -27.29
C ALA A 25 29.29 57.95 -25.98
N GLU A 26 30.33 58.78 -25.80
CA GLU A 26 30.97 58.94 -24.50
C GLU A 26 29.88 59.27 -23.47
N GLU A 27 29.77 58.43 -22.44
CA GLU A 27 28.87 58.69 -21.30
C GLU A 27 29.37 59.98 -20.63
N THR A 28 28.74 61.12 -20.89
CA THR A 28 29.17 62.42 -20.40
C THR A 28 29.09 62.48 -18.87
N VAL A 29 30.24 62.36 -18.20
CA VAL A 29 30.36 62.49 -16.75
C VAL A 29 30.42 63.98 -16.39
N VAL A 30 29.38 64.49 -15.73
CA VAL A 30 29.35 65.87 -15.23
C VAL A 30 29.95 65.91 -13.83
N LYS A 31 31.01 66.70 -13.62
CA LYS A 31 31.59 66.91 -12.28
C LYS A 31 30.81 68.01 -11.56
N GLN A 32 30.27 67.69 -10.38
CA GLN A 32 29.56 68.66 -9.54
C GLN A 32 29.96 68.50 -8.06
N PRO A 33 30.05 69.60 -7.30
CA PRO A 33 30.32 69.52 -5.87
C PRO A 33 29.12 68.93 -5.11
N LEU A 34 29.39 68.10 -4.12
CA LEU A 34 28.43 67.60 -3.15
C LEU A 34 28.99 67.83 -1.74
N ASP A 35 28.49 68.86 -1.07
CA ASP A 35 28.94 69.27 0.27
C ASP A 35 28.13 68.58 1.39
N ALA A 36 28.08 67.25 1.34
CA ALA A 36 27.37 66.43 2.31
C ALA A 36 27.97 65.02 2.37
N TYR A 37 27.81 64.38 3.53
CA TYR A 37 28.05 62.93 3.64
C TYR A 37 26.90 62.17 2.97
N PHE A 38 27.22 61.09 2.24
CA PHE A 38 26.20 60.31 1.54
C PHE A 38 26.51 58.81 1.55
N TYR A 39 25.45 58.00 1.54
CA TYR A 39 25.55 56.58 1.26
C TYR A 39 25.43 56.33 -0.25
N ALA A 40 26.17 55.35 -0.75
CA ALA A 40 26.06 54.85 -2.11
C ALA A 40 25.56 53.40 -2.12
N TYR A 41 24.83 53.04 -3.17
CA TYR A 41 24.11 51.79 -3.32
C TYR A 41 24.46 51.14 -4.66
N ASN A 42 24.43 49.80 -4.70
CA ASN A 42 24.73 49.07 -5.94
C ASN A 42 23.62 49.24 -7.01
N GLU A 43 22.37 49.44 -6.57
CA GLU A 43 21.20 49.67 -7.41
C GLU A 43 20.44 50.92 -6.92
N PRO A 44 19.59 51.56 -7.76
CA PRO A 44 18.80 52.73 -7.37
C PRO A 44 17.62 52.34 -6.47
N SER A 45 17.93 51.84 -5.28
CA SER A 45 16.98 51.36 -4.27
C SER A 45 17.60 51.44 -2.88
N PHE A 46 16.84 51.92 -1.89
CA PHE A 46 17.28 51.97 -0.49
C PHE A 46 17.41 50.58 0.16
N ASN A 47 16.82 49.53 -0.42
CA ASN A 47 17.03 48.15 0.00
C ASN A 47 18.21 47.47 -0.73
N SER A 48 18.95 48.20 -1.56
CA SER A 48 20.16 47.67 -2.20
C SER A 48 21.34 47.63 -1.22
N GLN A 49 22.30 46.74 -1.49
CA GLN A 49 23.56 46.67 -0.73
C GLN A 49 24.27 48.03 -0.78
N LYS A 50 24.64 48.55 0.39
CA LYS A 50 25.47 49.76 0.50
C LYS A 50 26.91 49.46 0.07
N SER A 51 27.51 50.40 -0.64
CA SER A 51 28.93 50.40 -1.04
C SER A 51 29.84 50.89 0.09
N ASN A 52 31.16 50.91 -0.10
CA ASN A 52 32.14 51.39 0.89
C ASN A 52 32.01 50.67 2.25
N GLY A 53 31.76 49.35 2.21
CA GLY A 53 31.55 48.55 3.41
C GLY A 53 30.38 49.01 4.29
N GLY A 54 29.43 49.79 3.74
CA GLY A 54 28.32 50.37 4.48
C GLY A 54 28.61 51.73 5.12
N ASN A 55 29.80 52.31 4.91
CA ASN A 55 30.16 53.62 5.44
C ASN A 55 29.77 54.76 4.48
N GLN A 56 29.54 55.95 5.05
CA GLN A 56 29.30 57.14 4.25
C GLN A 56 30.56 57.58 3.50
N PHE A 57 30.37 58.09 2.29
CA PHE A 57 31.37 58.90 1.62
C PHE A 57 31.32 60.31 2.20
N GLY A 58 32.49 60.93 2.42
CA GLY A 58 32.58 62.33 2.82
C GLY A 58 32.28 63.30 1.67
N PRO A 59 32.13 64.60 1.96
CA PRO A 59 31.92 65.65 0.97
C PRO A 59 32.91 65.59 -0.20
N GLN A 60 32.44 65.81 -1.42
CA GLN A 60 33.23 65.71 -2.65
C GLN A 60 33.19 67.04 -3.41
N LYS A 61 34.35 67.66 -3.66
CA LYS A 61 34.43 68.92 -4.43
C LYS A 61 34.08 68.74 -5.92
N ALA A 62 34.19 67.52 -6.45
CA ALA A 62 33.95 67.21 -7.85
C ALA A 62 33.47 65.76 -8.03
N LEU A 63 32.25 65.45 -7.60
CA LEU A 63 31.62 64.15 -7.79
C LEU A 63 31.23 63.95 -9.26
N GLY A 64 31.72 62.89 -9.88
CA GLY A 64 31.35 62.53 -11.25
C GLY A 64 29.95 61.94 -11.29
N VAL A 65 29.02 62.58 -12.01
CA VAL A 65 27.63 62.15 -12.13
C VAL A 65 27.31 61.81 -13.58
N LYS A 66 26.80 60.60 -13.79
CA LYS A 66 26.46 60.02 -15.09
C LYS A 66 24.98 60.15 -15.42
N GLU A 67 24.11 60.04 -14.41
CA GLU A 67 22.67 60.03 -14.58
C GLU A 67 21.99 60.68 -13.36
N LYS A 68 20.90 61.42 -13.58
CA LYS A 68 20.00 61.88 -12.52
C LYS A 68 18.56 61.51 -12.88
N ARG A 69 17.88 60.82 -11.98
CA ARG A 69 16.48 60.46 -12.12
C ARG A 69 15.58 61.44 -11.38
N ALA A 70 14.35 61.61 -11.87
CA ALA A 70 13.35 62.50 -11.27
C ALA A 70 12.95 62.10 -9.84
N ASN A 71 13.12 60.82 -9.47
CA ASN A 71 12.85 60.31 -8.12
C ASN A 71 14.03 60.48 -7.13
N GLY A 72 15.05 61.29 -7.48
CA GLY A 72 16.16 61.65 -6.59
C GLY A 72 17.39 60.76 -6.69
N TRP A 73 17.34 59.65 -7.45
CA TRP A 73 18.46 58.74 -7.63
C TRP A 73 19.47 59.25 -8.66
N TRP A 74 20.73 59.36 -8.26
CA TRP A 74 21.84 59.78 -9.13
C TRP A 74 22.83 58.63 -9.30
N LYS A 75 23.24 58.35 -10.55
CA LYS A 75 24.34 57.44 -10.83
C LYS A 75 25.65 58.21 -10.81
N VAL A 76 26.58 57.80 -9.94
CA VAL A 76 27.82 58.51 -9.65
C VAL A 76 29.03 57.58 -9.79
N VAL A 77 30.17 58.15 -10.14
CA VAL A 77 31.44 57.45 -10.23
C VAL A 77 32.12 57.44 -8.87
N THR A 78 32.43 56.26 -8.37
CA THR A 78 33.18 56.05 -7.12
C THR A 78 34.43 55.22 -7.39
N TYR A 79 35.33 55.08 -6.40
CA TYR A 79 36.48 54.18 -6.53
C TYR A 79 36.08 52.69 -6.62
N GLU A 80 34.85 52.33 -6.22
CA GLU A 80 34.26 50.99 -6.37
C GLU A 80 33.46 50.84 -7.68
N GLY A 81 33.65 51.76 -8.62
CA GLY A 81 32.90 51.86 -9.87
C GLY A 81 31.63 52.69 -9.76
N ASP A 82 30.74 52.56 -10.74
CA ASP A 82 29.46 53.26 -10.77
C ASP A 82 28.57 52.79 -9.61
N LYS A 83 27.95 53.75 -8.90
CA LYS A 83 27.01 53.53 -7.79
C LYS A 83 25.86 54.52 -7.84
N TRP A 84 24.83 54.25 -7.06
CA TRP A 84 23.64 55.08 -6.95
C TRP A 84 23.60 55.82 -5.62
N ILE A 85 23.26 57.10 -5.61
CA ILE A 85 23.05 57.90 -4.40
C ILE A 85 21.68 58.55 -4.45
N ASN A 86 21.09 58.84 -3.27
CA ASN A 86 19.86 59.62 -3.17
C ASN A 86 19.99 60.55 -1.96
N ILE A 87 20.04 61.86 -2.22
CA ILE A 87 20.27 62.90 -1.19
C ILE A 87 19.02 63.69 -0.85
N THR A 88 17.96 63.58 -1.67
CA THR A 88 16.69 64.29 -1.48
C THR A 88 15.63 63.45 -0.75
N GLY A 89 15.85 62.14 -0.71
CA GLY A 89 14.83 61.15 -0.38
C GLY A 89 13.94 60.83 -1.60
N GLU A 90 13.29 59.67 -1.54
CA GLU A 90 12.37 59.18 -2.56
C GLU A 90 10.94 59.21 -2.03
N GLN A 91 10.00 59.79 -2.79
CA GLN A 91 8.58 59.70 -2.47
C GLN A 91 8.08 58.30 -2.82
N LYS A 92 7.59 57.56 -1.82
CA LYS A 92 7.06 56.21 -1.98
C LYS A 92 5.67 56.10 -1.39
N LYS A 93 4.72 55.60 -2.17
CA LYS A 93 3.37 55.28 -1.67
C LYS A 93 3.42 53.99 -0.87
N ILE A 94 2.98 54.03 0.39
CA ILE A 94 2.75 52.84 1.20
C ILE A 94 1.31 52.40 1.00
N GLU A 95 1.13 51.24 0.36
CA GLU A 95 -0.19 50.76 -0.09
C GLU A 95 -1.07 50.22 1.03
N LYS A 96 -0.47 49.73 2.12
CA LYS A 96 -1.16 49.10 3.25
C LYS A 96 -1.10 49.98 4.50
N PRO A 97 -2.11 49.91 5.40
CA PRO A 97 -1.97 50.50 6.72
C PRO A 97 -0.70 49.99 7.39
N TYR A 98 0.07 50.88 8.02
CA TYR A 98 1.40 50.56 8.53
C TYR A 98 1.63 51.16 9.92
N ILE A 99 2.76 50.82 10.53
CA ILE A 99 3.22 51.37 11.80
C ILE A 99 4.72 51.68 11.68
N THR A 100 5.18 52.66 12.44
CA THR A 100 6.59 53.08 12.49
C THR A 100 7.30 52.51 13.72
N PHE A 101 8.61 52.39 13.63
CA PHE A 101 9.49 51.78 14.61
C PHE A 101 10.70 52.67 14.89
N ALA A 102 11.22 52.66 16.12
CA ALA A 102 12.43 53.40 16.48
C ALA A 102 13.69 52.80 15.82
N ASP A 103 13.74 51.47 15.72
CA ASP A 103 14.83 50.70 15.09
C ASP A 103 14.26 49.77 14.01
N PRO A 104 15.07 49.26 13.06
CA PRO A 104 14.64 48.32 12.02
C PRO A 104 14.44 46.90 12.57
N LYS A 105 13.59 46.77 13.60
CA LYS A 105 13.18 45.51 14.22
C LYS A 105 11.77 45.65 14.80
N PHE A 106 10.96 44.60 14.65
CA PHE A 106 9.55 44.60 15.08
C PHE A 106 9.35 44.70 16.60
N THR A 107 10.38 44.39 17.39
CA THR A 107 10.38 44.49 18.85
C THR A 107 10.76 45.88 19.38
N SER A 108 11.14 46.81 18.50
CA SER A 108 11.49 48.17 18.92
C SER A 108 10.25 49.00 19.27
N PRO A 109 10.41 50.09 20.05
CA PRO A 109 9.33 51.00 20.34
C PRO A 109 8.61 51.48 19.08
N LYS A 110 7.27 51.41 19.10
CA LYS A 110 6.42 51.85 17.99
C LYS A 110 6.21 53.37 18.06
N GLY A 111 6.29 54.03 16.91
CA GLY A 111 5.91 55.45 16.78
C GLY A 111 4.39 55.64 16.79
N ASN A 112 3.94 56.90 16.69
CA ASN A 112 2.53 57.27 16.66
C ASN A 112 1.70 56.70 17.84
N ASN A 113 2.32 56.59 19.03
CA ASN A 113 1.75 55.94 20.21
C ASN A 113 1.21 54.52 19.96
N GLY A 114 1.78 53.82 18.97
CA GLY A 114 1.38 52.49 18.55
C GLY A 114 0.09 52.44 17.71
N ASN A 115 -0.47 53.58 17.30
CA ASN A 115 -1.66 53.62 16.46
C ASN A 115 -1.33 53.39 14.99
N VAL A 116 -2.17 52.62 14.30
CA VAL A 116 -2.06 52.35 12.86
C VAL A 116 -2.10 53.66 12.07
N ILE A 117 -1.24 53.76 11.07
CA ILE A 117 -1.16 54.87 10.12
C ILE A 117 -1.80 54.42 8.80
N ALA A 118 -2.69 55.23 8.25
CA ALA A 118 -3.36 54.94 6.98
C ALA A 118 -2.35 54.96 5.80
N PRO A 119 -2.64 54.24 4.69
CA PRO A 119 -1.86 54.31 3.46
C PRO A 119 -1.63 55.76 3.03
N GLN A 120 -0.37 56.14 2.82
CA GLN A 120 0.01 57.48 2.37
C GLN A 120 1.35 57.47 1.65
N VAL A 121 1.67 58.58 1.00
CA VAL A 121 3.00 58.81 0.40
C VAL A 121 3.95 59.29 1.50
N VAL A 122 5.12 58.65 1.58
CA VAL A 122 6.17 58.97 2.56
C VAL A 122 7.48 59.28 1.85
N THR A 123 8.32 60.08 2.50
CA THR A 123 9.69 60.34 2.02
C THR A 123 10.65 59.33 2.64
N VAL A 124 11.14 58.40 1.83
CA VAL A 124 12.15 57.39 2.20
C VAL A 124 13.54 58.00 2.07
N ILE A 125 14.38 57.81 3.08
CA ILE A 125 15.71 58.43 3.17
C ILE A 125 16.86 57.42 3.38
N ASP A 126 16.55 56.19 3.79
CA ASP A 126 17.53 55.12 3.97
C ASP A 126 16.80 53.75 3.95
N GLY A 127 17.55 52.66 3.90
CA GLY A 127 17.02 51.31 4.00
C GLY A 127 18.07 50.24 4.30
N GLN A 128 17.57 49.03 4.49
CA GLN A 128 18.35 47.81 4.73
C GLN A 128 17.99 46.73 3.70
N VAL A 129 18.92 45.82 3.45
CA VAL A 129 18.78 44.74 2.45
C VAL A 129 17.66 43.74 2.77
N ASP A 130 17.25 43.65 4.03
CA ASP A 130 16.18 42.79 4.50
C ASP A 130 14.77 43.40 4.34
N GLY A 131 14.68 44.63 3.79
CA GLY A 131 13.42 45.27 3.42
C GLY A 131 13.00 46.44 4.31
N TRP A 132 13.70 46.73 5.41
CA TRP A 132 13.40 47.90 6.22
C TRP A 132 13.71 49.21 5.50
N LEU A 133 12.84 50.20 5.65
CA LEU A 133 13.02 51.54 5.12
C LEU A 133 12.94 52.57 6.23
N LYS A 134 13.83 53.55 6.20
CA LYS A 134 13.78 54.73 7.07
C LYS A 134 13.05 55.84 6.36
N ILE A 135 12.09 56.46 7.05
CA ILE A 135 11.24 57.52 6.52
C ILE A 135 11.28 58.75 7.42
N LYS A 136 11.07 59.92 6.82
CA LYS A 136 10.83 61.15 7.57
C LYS A 136 9.41 61.15 8.16
N THR A 137 9.30 61.50 9.44
CA THR A 137 8.01 61.69 10.13
C THR A 137 8.06 62.92 11.02
N ASN A 138 6.92 63.36 11.53
CA ASN A 138 6.83 64.47 12.49
C ASN A 138 7.46 64.13 13.86
N GLU A 139 7.71 62.84 14.14
CA GLU A 139 8.38 62.35 15.35
C GLU A 139 9.90 62.13 15.13
N GLY A 140 10.44 62.70 14.06
CA GLY A 140 11.80 62.44 13.56
C GLY A 140 11.86 61.23 12.64
N ASP A 141 13.06 60.79 12.30
CA ASP A 141 13.24 59.62 11.42
C ASP A 141 12.75 58.35 12.12
N LYS A 142 12.06 57.50 11.37
CA LYS A 142 11.52 56.22 11.86
C LYS A 142 11.66 55.13 10.80
N TRP A 143 11.62 53.88 11.24
CA TRP A 143 11.69 52.71 10.38
C TRP A 143 10.30 52.14 10.10
N ILE A 144 10.10 51.63 8.88
CA ILE A 144 8.90 50.90 8.45
C ILE A 144 9.30 49.62 7.72
N PHE A 145 8.41 48.63 7.74
CA PHE A 145 8.54 47.42 6.93
C PHE A 145 7.38 47.38 5.91
N PRO A 146 7.59 47.93 4.69
CA PRO A 146 6.50 48.25 3.75
C PRO A 146 5.74 47.01 3.23
N ASN A 147 6.33 45.82 3.33
CA ASN A 147 5.69 44.57 2.92
C ASN A 147 4.72 44.00 3.96
N SER A 148 4.66 44.60 5.16
CA SER A 148 3.72 44.22 6.22
C SER A 148 2.49 45.14 6.27
N GLU A 149 1.47 44.69 6.97
CA GLU A 149 0.24 45.45 7.27
C GLU A 149 0.08 45.58 8.78
N ALA A 150 -0.22 46.79 9.27
CA ALA A 150 -0.57 47.00 10.66
C ALA A 150 -2.09 46.96 10.84
N VAL A 151 -2.58 46.05 11.67
CA VAL A 151 -4.01 45.82 11.91
C VAL A 151 -4.34 46.02 13.39
N LYS A 152 -5.42 46.75 13.68
CA LYS A 152 -5.92 46.89 15.05
C LYS A 152 -6.75 45.65 15.44
N VAL A 153 -6.48 45.08 16.61
CA VAL A 153 -7.17 43.89 17.14
C VAL A 153 -7.68 44.20 18.55
N ASP A 154 -9.00 44.28 18.71
CA ASP A 154 -9.65 44.72 19.95
C ASP A 154 -10.10 43.57 20.88
N LYS A 155 -9.62 42.34 20.64
CA LYS A 155 -9.94 41.14 21.42
C LYS A 155 -8.69 40.39 21.87
N TYR A 156 -8.84 39.54 22.88
CA TYR A 156 -7.81 38.56 23.25
C TYR A 156 -7.73 37.46 22.18
N PHE A 157 -6.52 36.96 21.91
CA PHE A 157 -6.32 35.91 20.92
C PHE A 157 -5.13 35.01 21.28
N TYR A 158 -5.16 33.78 20.77
CA TYR A 158 -4.01 32.89 20.80
C TYR A 158 -3.16 33.06 19.54
N ALA A 159 -1.86 32.85 19.70
CA ALA A 159 -0.93 32.71 18.59
C ALA A 159 -0.31 31.31 18.64
N TYR A 160 0.05 30.77 17.48
CA TYR A 160 0.47 29.40 17.27
C TYR A 160 1.82 29.38 16.54
N ASN A 161 2.63 28.36 16.80
CA ASN A 161 3.92 28.18 16.14
C ASN A 161 3.75 27.85 14.64
N GLU A 162 2.73 27.08 14.31
CA GLU A 162 2.33 26.71 12.94
C GLU A 162 0.87 27.14 12.66
N PRO A 163 0.45 27.29 11.38
CA PRO A 163 -0.92 27.68 11.02
C PRO A 163 -1.90 26.51 11.18
N SER A 164 -2.04 26.03 12.42
CA SER A 164 -2.91 24.93 12.82
C SER A 164 -3.36 25.09 14.26
N PHE A 165 -4.64 24.80 14.54
CA PHE A 165 -5.19 24.83 15.89
C PHE A 165 -4.63 23.75 16.83
N THR A 166 -4.00 22.69 16.28
CA THR A 166 -3.32 21.65 17.07
C THR A 166 -1.83 21.90 17.23
N SER A 167 -1.33 23.04 16.75
CA SER A 167 0.04 23.48 17.01
C SER A 167 0.21 23.89 18.48
N GLU A 168 1.45 23.82 18.96
CA GLU A 168 1.82 24.51 20.20
C GLU A 168 1.47 25.99 20.10
N LYS A 169 0.91 26.50 21.21
CA LYS A 169 0.59 27.91 21.40
C LYS A 169 1.83 28.67 21.85
N ALA A 170 2.00 29.87 21.32
CA ALA A 170 3.00 30.85 21.75
C ALA A 170 2.72 31.35 23.18
N ALA A 171 3.62 32.16 23.75
CA ALA A 171 3.45 32.77 25.08
C ALA A 171 3.15 31.74 26.20
N SER A 172 3.73 30.55 26.09
CA SER A 172 3.50 29.41 27.00
C SER A 172 2.01 29.05 27.15
N GLY A 173 1.23 29.22 26.09
CA GLY A 173 -0.20 28.92 26.08
C GLY A 173 -1.11 30.06 26.55
N ASN A 174 -0.56 31.22 26.90
CA ASN A 174 -1.36 32.39 27.30
C ASN A 174 -1.90 33.17 26.10
N GLN A 175 -3.01 33.87 26.31
CA GLN A 175 -3.57 34.77 25.30
C GLN A 175 -2.76 36.07 25.21
N TYR A 176 -2.65 36.60 24.01
CA TYR A 176 -2.25 37.97 23.76
C TYR A 176 -3.46 38.88 23.99
N GLY A 177 -3.26 39.96 24.74
CA GLY A 177 -4.28 41.00 24.90
C GLY A 177 -4.48 41.83 23.62
N PRO A 178 -5.53 42.67 23.57
CA PRO A 178 -5.81 43.57 22.46
C PRO A 178 -4.56 44.36 21.99
N GLN A 179 -4.38 44.46 20.67
CA GLN A 179 -3.22 45.10 20.05
C GLN A 179 -3.67 46.29 19.20
N LYS A 180 -3.14 47.48 19.49
CA LYS A 180 -3.41 48.69 18.69
C LYS A 180 -2.90 48.58 17.24
N SER A 181 -1.83 47.83 17.02
CA SER A 181 -1.15 47.67 15.74
C SER A 181 -0.43 46.32 15.66
N LEU A 182 -1.17 45.24 15.44
CA LEU A 182 -0.62 43.92 15.15
C LEU A 182 0.01 43.92 13.76
N VAL A 183 1.28 43.53 13.68
CA VAL A 183 2.02 43.53 12.42
C VAL A 183 1.81 42.20 11.71
N VAL A 184 1.15 42.24 10.55
CA VAL A 184 0.80 41.10 9.72
C VAL A 184 1.73 41.06 8.51
N LYS A 185 2.47 39.96 8.36
CA LYS A 185 3.39 39.71 7.23
C LYS A 185 2.72 38.94 6.10
N GLU A 186 1.76 38.09 6.41
CA GLU A 186 1.03 37.24 5.45
C GLU A 186 -0.43 37.06 5.92
N LYS A 187 -1.38 37.06 4.98
CA LYS A 187 -2.78 36.69 5.23
C LYS A 187 -3.20 35.59 4.27
N ARG A 188 -3.67 34.46 4.81
CA ARG A 188 -4.23 33.34 4.03
C ARG A 188 -5.74 33.44 3.92
N THR A 189 -6.29 32.89 2.85
CA THR A 189 -7.74 32.89 2.57
C THR A 189 -8.56 32.08 3.57
N ASN A 190 -7.94 31.14 4.28
CA ASN A 190 -8.58 30.34 5.34
C ASN A 190 -8.53 31.01 6.74
N GLY A 191 -8.12 32.27 6.82
CA GLY A 191 -8.15 33.07 8.05
C GLY A 191 -6.84 33.10 8.84
N TRP A 192 -5.85 32.29 8.46
CA TRP A 192 -4.55 32.28 9.13
C TRP A 192 -3.67 33.45 8.71
N TRP A 193 -3.18 34.23 9.68
CA TRP A 193 -2.29 35.37 9.46
C TRP A 193 -0.94 35.11 10.12
N LYS A 194 0.15 35.35 9.38
CA LYS A 194 1.51 35.35 9.94
C LYS A 194 1.79 36.73 10.53
N VAL A 195 2.10 36.80 11.81
CA VAL A 195 2.29 38.04 12.55
C VAL A 195 3.63 38.08 13.25
N ALA A 196 4.21 39.28 13.38
CA ALA A 196 5.43 39.47 14.15
C ALA A 196 5.09 39.68 15.63
N THR A 197 5.63 38.84 16.50
CA THR A 197 5.52 38.97 17.96
C THR A 197 6.90 39.13 18.59
N TYR A 198 6.96 39.30 19.92
CA TYR A 198 8.22 39.34 20.65
C TYR A 198 8.94 37.98 20.65
N GLU A 199 8.24 36.88 20.37
CA GLU A 199 8.79 35.53 20.22
C GLU A 199 9.15 35.21 18.75
N GLY A 200 9.20 36.22 17.89
CA GLY A 200 9.38 36.06 16.44
C GLY A 200 8.05 35.88 15.70
N ASP A 201 8.13 35.27 14.52
CA ASP A 201 6.93 35.07 13.71
C ASP A 201 6.03 33.98 14.32
N LYS A 202 4.73 34.26 14.35
CA LYS A 202 3.68 33.34 14.81
C LYS A 202 2.46 33.42 13.89
N TRP A 203 1.56 32.47 14.05
CA TRP A 203 0.30 32.39 13.31
C TRP A 203 -0.89 32.70 14.20
N VAL A 204 -1.84 33.48 13.70
CA VAL A 204 -3.10 33.76 14.40
C VAL A 204 -4.28 33.46 13.48
N ASN A 205 -5.39 33.00 14.06
CA ASN A 205 -6.66 32.90 13.37
C ASN A 205 -7.72 33.51 14.30
N LEU A 206 -8.15 34.73 13.98
CA LEU A 206 -8.96 35.53 14.90
C LEU A 206 -10.44 35.12 14.87
N ASP A 207 -10.93 34.62 13.75
CA ASP A 207 -12.36 34.40 13.49
C ASP A 207 -12.69 32.92 13.25
N GLY A 208 -11.72 32.04 13.42
CA GLY A 208 -11.84 30.62 13.14
C GLY A 208 -11.79 30.28 11.64
N GLU A 209 -11.63 28.99 11.36
CA GLU A 209 -11.53 28.42 10.02
C GLU A 209 -12.71 27.48 9.76
N LEU A 210 -13.40 27.63 8.63
CA LEU A 210 -14.35 26.60 8.18
C LEU A 210 -13.57 25.39 7.70
N LYS A 211 -13.79 24.24 8.34
CA LYS A 211 -13.10 22.99 8.03
C LYS A 211 -14.11 21.88 7.75
N ALA A 212 -13.92 21.19 6.63
CA ALA A 212 -14.70 20.02 6.27
C ALA A 212 -14.17 18.78 7.01
N PHE A 213 -15.08 18.01 7.58
CA PHE A 213 -14.82 16.72 8.20
C PHE A 213 -15.63 15.65 7.47
N ASP A 214 -14.92 14.67 6.91
CA ASP A 214 -15.44 13.59 6.08
C ASP A 214 -15.99 12.40 6.89
N LYS A 215 -15.69 12.37 8.19
CA LYS A 215 -16.16 11.36 9.14
C LYS A 215 -17.08 11.97 10.18
N PRO A 216 -18.07 11.22 10.68
CA PRO A 216 -18.89 11.67 11.80
C PRO A 216 -18.04 11.88 13.06
N PHE A 217 -18.50 12.78 13.93
CA PHE A 217 -17.80 13.09 15.18
C PHE A 217 -18.75 13.52 16.30
N LEU A 218 -18.39 13.19 17.54
CA LEU A 218 -19.02 13.68 18.75
C LEU A 218 -18.40 15.02 19.17
N VAL A 219 -19.21 15.80 19.89
CA VAL A 219 -18.77 17.02 20.57
C VAL A 219 -18.92 16.86 22.08
N PHE A 220 -18.08 17.55 22.83
CA PHE A 220 -17.90 17.41 24.28
C PHE A 220 -17.78 18.81 24.92
N TYR A 221 -18.23 18.94 26.16
CA TYR A 221 -18.11 20.20 26.91
C TYR A 221 -16.65 20.53 27.27
N GLU A 222 -15.86 19.51 27.59
CA GLU A 222 -14.42 19.60 27.87
C GLU A 222 -13.61 18.73 26.88
N PRO A 223 -12.31 19.00 26.67
CA PRO A 223 -11.45 18.23 25.75
C PRO A 223 -11.05 16.88 26.37
N ALA A 224 -12.03 16.08 26.77
CA ALA A 224 -11.85 14.78 27.39
C ALA A 224 -13.01 13.84 27.02
N PHE A 225 -12.71 12.58 26.71
CA PHE A 225 -13.75 11.59 26.32
C PHE A 225 -14.70 11.20 27.46
N ALA A 226 -14.32 11.47 28.72
CA ALA A 226 -15.17 11.30 29.89
C ALA A 226 -16.10 12.50 30.15
N SER A 227 -15.95 13.59 29.41
CA SER A 227 -16.81 14.78 29.50
C SER A 227 -18.25 14.45 29.09
N GLN A 228 -19.20 15.24 29.60
CA GLN A 228 -20.53 15.32 29.02
C GLN A 228 -20.42 15.57 27.50
N LYS A 229 -21.22 14.84 26.73
CA LYS A 229 -21.33 15.02 25.28
C LYS A 229 -22.39 16.09 24.99
N GLY A 230 -22.12 16.93 24.00
CA GLY A 230 -23.12 17.86 23.47
C GLY A 230 -24.03 17.17 22.43
N ASN A 231 -24.92 17.95 21.83
CA ASN A 231 -25.83 17.52 20.77
C ASN A 231 -26.64 16.26 21.13
N MET A 232 -27.10 16.17 22.38
CA MET A 232 -27.85 15.02 22.91
C MET A 232 -27.13 13.67 22.71
N GLU A 233 -25.79 13.67 22.75
CA GLU A 233 -24.94 12.50 22.46
C GLU A 233 -25.04 11.94 21.03
N VAL A 234 -25.68 12.67 20.11
CA VAL A 234 -25.77 12.30 18.71
C VAL A 234 -24.55 12.85 17.96
N PRO A 235 -23.78 11.99 17.26
CA PRO A 235 -22.66 12.47 16.46
C PRO A 235 -23.13 13.32 15.29
N TYR A 236 -22.38 14.37 14.98
CA TYR A 236 -22.55 15.12 13.75
C TYR A 236 -22.21 14.20 12.57
N SER A 237 -23.05 14.23 11.53
CA SER A 237 -22.71 13.63 10.23
C SER A 237 -21.55 14.40 9.57
N PRO A 238 -20.85 13.83 8.56
CA PRO A 238 -19.83 14.55 7.80
C PRO A 238 -20.33 15.93 7.38
N THR A 239 -19.61 16.98 7.78
CA THR A 239 -20.07 18.37 7.66
C THR A 239 -18.89 19.34 7.63
N THR A 240 -19.17 20.58 7.24
CA THR A 240 -18.24 21.70 7.38
C THR A 240 -18.64 22.53 8.59
N ILE A 241 -17.72 22.67 9.55
CA ILE A 241 -17.95 23.41 10.79
C ILE A 241 -16.79 24.36 11.06
N ARG A 242 -17.07 25.48 11.74
CA ARG A 242 -16.04 26.45 12.09
C ARG A 242 -15.24 25.98 13.30
N VAL A 243 -13.93 25.85 13.12
CA VAL A 243 -12.95 25.57 14.19
C VAL A 243 -12.39 26.90 14.68
N VAL A 244 -12.40 27.11 16.00
CA VAL A 244 -12.01 28.38 16.63
C VAL A 244 -10.80 28.25 17.57
N ASP A 245 -10.49 27.05 18.05
CA ASP A 245 -9.30 26.76 18.86
C ASP A 245 -8.93 25.27 18.77
N GLY A 246 -7.83 24.86 19.40
CA GLY A 246 -7.43 23.48 19.57
C GLY A 246 -6.30 23.30 20.59
N ASN A 247 -5.86 22.05 20.76
CA ASN A 247 -4.70 21.72 21.59
C ASN A 247 -3.80 20.66 20.94
N THR A 248 -2.61 20.48 21.52
CA THR A 248 -1.59 19.55 21.01
C THR A 248 -1.96 18.08 21.17
N ALA A 249 -2.96 17.76 21.99
CA ALA A 249 -3.52 16.41 22.08
C ALA A 249 -4.46 16.07 20.91
N GLY A 250 -4.71 17.01 20.00
CA GLY A 250 -5.52 16.80 18.78
C GLY A 250 -6.99 17.20 18.93
N TRP A 251 -7.40 17.76 20.08
CA TRP A 251 -8.75 18.28 20.25
C TRP A 251 -8.91 19.62 19.53
N LEU A 252 -10.07 19.81 18.92
CA LEU A 252 -10.49 21.04 18.27
C LEU A 252 -11.71 21.60 18.97
N LYS A 253 -11.77 22.92 19.16
CA LYS A 253 -12.96 23.63 19.62
C LYS A 253 -13.72 24.13 18.40
N VAL A 254 -14.99 23.76 18.28
CA VAL A 254 -15.87 24.06 17.16
C VAL A 254 -17.11 24.83 17.60
N GLN A 255 -17.59 25.72 16.75
CA GLN A 255 -18.84 26.46 16.99
C GLN A 255 -20.04 25.61 16.63
N THR A 256 -20.83 25.23 17.63
CA THR A 256 -22.11 24.53 17.45
C THR A 256 -23.28 25.45 17.81
N TRP A 257 -24.51 24.98 17.58
CA TRP A 257 -25.73 25.69 17.98
C TRP A 257 -25.89 25.78 19.51
N GLU A 258 -25.18 24.94 20.28
CA GLU A 258 -25.10 24.98 21.75
C GLU A 258 -23.96 25.89 22.25
N GLY A 259 -23.34 26.66 21.36
CA GLY A 259 -22.09 27.38 21.58
C GLY A 259 -20.85 26.49 21.40
N ASP A 260 -19.67 27.00 21.76
CA ASP A 260 -18.42 26.29 21.54
C ASP A 260 -18.39 24.94 22.26
N LYS A 261 -17.94 23.90 21.54
CA LYS A 261 -17.70 22.55 22.08
C LYS A 261 -16.38 21.99 21.59
N TRP A 262 -15.82 21.05 22.33
CA TRP A 262 -14.62 20.31 21.94
C TRP A 262 -14.98 19.08 21.12
N MET A 263 -14.15 18.72 20.15
CA MET A 263 -14.29 17.50 19.37
C MET A 263 -12.92 16.89 19.08
N TYR A 264 -12.89 15.58 18.88
CA TYR A 264 -11.72 14.88 18.37
C TYR A 264 -12.05 14.35 16.97
N PRO A 265 -11.27 14.69 15.92
CA PRO A 265 -11.61 14.33 14.55
C PRO A 265 -11.85 12.83 14.35
N GLY A 266 -13.03 12.48 13.82
CA GLY A 266 -13.42 11.11 13.48
C GLY A 266 -13.88 10.23 14.65
N VAL A 267 -13.96 10.75 15.89
CA VAL A 267 -14.52 10.00 17.02
C VAL A 267 -16.03 10.14 17.03
N ALA A 268 -16.73 9.17 16.45
CA ALA A 268 -18.20 9.15 16.40
C ALA A 268 -18.85 8.40 17.57
N ALA A 269 -18.06 7.61 18.32
CA ALA A 269 -18.53 6.85 19.46
C ALA A 269 -17.43 6.63 20.51
N THR A 270 -17.84 6.48 21.76
CA THR A 270 -17.02 5.99 22.86
C THR A 270 -17.62 4.69 23.39
N THR A 271 -16.79 3.72 23.75
CA THR A 271 -17.26 2.41 24.24
C THR A 271 -16.57 2.02 25.54
N ALA A 272 -17.29 1.31 26.40
CA ALA A 272 -16.70 0.66 27.55
C ALA A 272 -15.99 -0.63 27.11
N VAL A 273 -14.82 -0.88 27.68
CA VAL A 273 -14.01 -2.09 27.52
C VAL A 273 -13.62 -2.56 28.91
N SER A 274 -14.13 -3.73 29.32
CA SER A 274 -13.96 -4.26 30.68
C SER A 274 -12.68 -5.06 30.89
N LYS A 275 -11.98 -5.43 29.81
CA LYS A 275 -10.72 -6.20 29.85
C LYS A 275 -9.53 -5.31 29.52
N SER A 276 -8.37 -5.64 30.06
CA SER A 276 -7.10 -5.05 29.61
C SER A 276 -6.80 -5.46 28.17
N PHE A 277 -6.16 -4.58 27.40
CA PHE A 277 -5.84 -4.81 25.99
C PHE A 277 -4.46 -4.24 25.62
N TYR A 278 -3.88 -4.75 24.54
CA TYR A 278 -2.65 -4.22 23.97
C TYR A 278 -2.95 -3.31 22.79
N ALA A 279 -2.16 -2.25 22.65
CA ALA A 279 -2.17 -1.38 21.48
C ALA A 279 -1.08 -1.78 20.49
N TYR A 280 -1.38 -1.59 19.20
CA TYR A 280 -0.51 -1.91 18.09
C TYR A 280 -0.39 -0.70 17.16
N ASN A 281 0.74 -0.57 16.48
CA ASN A 281 0.95 0.49 15.50
C ASN A 281 0.20 0.21 14.19
N GLU A 282 0.03 -1.07 13.85
CA GLU A 282 -0.72 -1.55 12.69
C GLU A 282 -1.79 -2.57 13.14
N PRO A 283 -2.86 -2.80 12.35
CA PRO A 283 -3.91 -3.77 12.67
C PRO A 283 -3.43 -5.20 12.40
N SER A 284 -2.42 -5.64 13.13
CA SER A 284 -1.82 -6.97 12.97
C SER A 284 -1.12 -7.43 14.25
N PHE A 285 -1.22 -8.72 14.56
CA PHE A 285 -0.55 -9.32 15.73
C PHE A 285 0.97 -9.37 15.58
N ILE A 286 1.48 -9.25 14.36
CA ILE A 286 2.92 -9.18 14.07
C ILE A 286 3.46 -7.75 14.10
N SER A 287 2.60 -6.74 14.27
CA SER A 287 3.02 -5.37 14.53
C SER A 287 3.69 -5.29 15.89
N SER A 288 4.61 -4.33 16.05
CA SER A 288 5.17 -3.99 17.36
C SER A 288 4.04 -3.79 18.39
N ARG A 289 4.11 -4.59 19.45
CA ARG A 289 3.18 -4.56 20.58
C ARG A 289 3.56 -3.40 21.49
N GLY A 290 2.65 -2.46 21.68
CA GLY A 290 2.80 -1.32 22.58
C GLY A 290 2.46 -1.65 24.03
N THR A 291 2.25 -0.60 24.83
CA THR A 291 1.89 -0.71 26.25
C THR A 291 0.55 -1.42 26.44
N GLN A 292 0.42 -2.19 27.52
CA GLN A 292 -0.87 -2.75 27.94
C GLN A 292 -1.71 -1.64 28.59
N PHE A 293 -2.97 -1.54 28.17
CA PHE A 293 -3.96 -0.64 28.75
C PHE A 293 -4.89 -1.45 29.64
N GLY A 294 -5.20 -0.93 30.83
CA GLY A 294 -6.25 -1.48 31.68
C GLY A 294 -7.65 -1.21 31.11
N PRO A 295 -8.71 -1.74 31.75
CA PRO A 295 -10.10 -1.48 31.36
C PRO A 295 -10.40 0.02 31.19
N GLN A 296 -11.22 0.37 30.19
CA GLN A 296 -11.54 1.75 29.83
C GLN A 296 -13.05 1.96 29.78
N LYS A 297 -13.58 2.99 30.44
CA LYS A 297 -15.02 3.31 30.41
C LYS A 297 -15.44 4.09 29.16
N PHE A 298 -14.56 4.92 28.62
CA PHE A 298 -14.83 5.85 27.51
C PHE A 298 -13.77 5.74 26.42
N LEU A 299 -13.54 4.53 25.90
CA LEU A 299 -12.57 4.33 24.83
C LEU A 299 -13.09 4.93 23.53
N ALA A 300 -12.40 5.96 23.03
CA ALA A 300 -12.76 6.64 21.79
C ALA A 300 -12.38 5.80 20.56
N VAL A 301 -13.38 5.50 19.72
CA VAL A 301 -13.22 4.65 18.55
C VAL A 301 -13.25 5.50 17.28
N LEU A 302 -12.20 5.37 16.46
CA LEU A 302 -12.05 6.02 15.15
C LEU A 302 -12.51 5.12 14.00
N GLU A 303 -12.33 3.81 14.14
CA GLU A 303 -12.63 2.81 13.10
C GLU A 303 -12.84 1.44 13.76
N LYS A 304 -13.79 0.66 13.25
CA LYS A 304 -13.92 -0.77 13.55
C LYS A 304 -13.90 -1.54 12.23
N ARG A 305 -12.99 -2.49 12.11
CA ARG A 305 -12.88 -3.38 10.95
C ARG A 305 -13.61 -4.69 11.22
N ALA A 306 -14.11 -5.30 10.15
CA ALA A 306 -14.79 -6.59 10.19
C ALA A 306 -13.85 -7.75 10.61
N ASP A 307 -12.54 -7.56 10.49
CA ASP A 307 -11.52 -8.51 10.95
C ASP A 307 -11.23 -8.43 12.46
N GLY A 308 -11.99 -7.62 13.22
CA GLY A 308 -11.87 -7.45 14.67
C GLY A 308 -10.87 -6.38 15.12
N TRP A 309 -10.17 -5.71 14.19
CA TRP A 309 -9.25 -4.61 14.53
C TRP A 309 -9.97 -3.28 14.67
N TRP A 310 -9.75 -2.59 15.80
CA TRP A 310 -10.34 -1.29 16.07
C TRP A 310 -9.24 -0.24 16.15
N LYS A 311 -9.42 0.89 15.47
CA LYS A 311 -8.57 2.05 15.64
C LYS A 311 -9.16 2.92 16.73
N VAL A 312 -8.38 3.22 17.76
CA VAL A 312 -8.81 3.95 18.95
C VAL A 312 -7.83 5.07 19.29
N VAL A 313 -8.31 6.09 20.00
CA VAL A 313 -7.45 7.17 20.50
C VAL A 313 -6.87 6.77 21.86
N THR A 314 -5.55 6.84 21.99
CA THR A 314 -4.82 6.62 23.26
C THR A 314 -4.00 7.86 23.61
N TYR A 315 -3.39 7.90 24.80
CA TYR A 315 -2.45 8.97 25.15
C TYR A 315 -1.21 9.00 24.24
N GLN A 316 -0.91 7.90 23.54
CA GLN A 316 0.15 7.79 22.53
C GLN A 316 -0.35 8.16 21.12
N GLY A 317 -1.53 8.76 21.01
CA GLY A 317 -2.22 9.00 19.75
C GLY A 317 -3.06 7.80 19.26
N PRO A 318 -3.50 7.82 18.00
CA PRO A 318 -4.27 6.73 17.40
C PRO A 318 -3.49 5.41 17.36
N LYS A 319 -4.08 4.33 17.88
CA LYS A 319 -3.51 2.98 17.88
C LYS A 319 -4.56 1.94 17.46
N TRP A 320 -4.09 0.76 17.06
CA TRP A 320 -4.93 -0.40 16.77
C TRP A 320 -5.04 -1.32 17.96
N ILE A 321 -6.22 -1.88 18.19
CA ILE A 321 -6.46 -2.88 19.23
C ILE A 321 -7.29 -4.02 18.64
N ASN A 322 -7.16 -5.21 19.22
CA ASN A 322 -8.01 -6.34 18.91
C ASN A 322 -8.58 -6.88 20.22
N LEU A 323 -9.83 -6.53 20.52
CA LEU A 323 -10.50 -6.91 21.77
C LEU A 323 -10.97 -8.37 21.76
N ASP A 324 -11.08 -8.95 20.56
CA ASP A 324 -11.43 -10.34 20.34
C ASP A 324 -10.22 -11.28 20.53
N SER A 325 -9.04 -10.73 20.84
CA SER A 325 -7.88 -11.53 21.23
C SER A 325 -8.19 -12.28 22.53
N GLU A 326 -8.67 -13.51 22.40
CA GLU A 326 -8.87 -14.41 23.53
C GLU A 326 -7.54 -14.86 24.18
N LYS A 327 -6.40 -14.52 23.57
CA LYS A 327 -5.08 -14.85 24.10
C LYS A 327 -4.62 -13.82 25.16
N PRO A 328 -4.19 -14.29 26.35
CA PRO A 328 -3.63 -13.43 27.38
C PRO A 328 -2.29 -12.78 26.97
N GLY A 329 -1.83 -11.79 27.75
CA GLY A 329 -0.65 -10.99 27.43
C GLY A 329 0.70 -11.72 27.41
N ASN A 330 0.77 -12.91 28.01
CA ASN A 330 1.95 -13.77 27.96
C ASN A 330 2.03 -14.60 26.67
N TRP A 331 1.12 -14.38 25.71
CA TRP A 331 1.16 -15.02 24.39
C TRP A 331 1.78 -14.10 23.34
N SER A 332 2.51 -14.68 22.39
CA SER A 332 3.05 -13.98 21.23
C SER A 332 2.92 -14.83 19.97
N TYR A 333 2.64 -14.19 18.83
CA TYR A 333 2.53 -14.87 17.54
C TYR A 333 3.86 -14.83 16.81
N ASN A 334 4.31 -15.98 16.31
CA ASN A 334 5.47 -16.07 15.42
C ASN A 334 4.98 -16.21 13.98
N ALA A 335 5.28 -15.20 13.15
CA ALA A 335 4.85 -15.14 11.75
C ALA A 335 5.45 -16.25 10.88
N GLU A 336 6.76 -16.51 11.02
CA GLU A 336 7.48 -17.51 10.22
C GLU A 336 6.96 -18.93 10.47
N LYS A 337 6.63 -19.23 11.73
CA LYS A 337 6.09 -20.52 12.13
C LYS A 337 4.57 -20.60 11.94
N ARG A 338 3.89 -19.46 11.80
CA ARG A 338 2.43 -19.30 11.86
C ARG A 338 1.82 -19.98 13.09
N ARG A 339 2.41 -19.73 14.27
CA ARG A 339 2.01 -20.35 15.54
C ARG A 339 1.97 -19.32 16.67
N TRP A 340 1.04 -19.53 17.60
CA TRP A 340 1.01 -18.81 18.87
C TRP A 340 1.89 -19.53 19.90
N PHE A 341 2.67 -18.79 20.67
CA PHE A 341 3.50 -19.31 21.75
C PHE A 341 3.07 -18.68 23.07
N GLU A 342 2.94 -19.52 24.10
CA GLU A 342 2.71 -19.09 25.47
C GLU A 342 4.06 -18.99 26.21
N TYR A 343 4.26 -17.92 26.96
CA TYR A 343 5.47 -17.66 27.72
C TYR A 343 5.19 -17.66 29.23
N ASP A 344 6.15 -18.15 30.02
CA ASP A 344 6.12 -18.07 31.48
C ASP A 344 6.60 -16.68 31.98
N GLY A 345 6.58 -16.47 33.30
CA GLY A 345 7.03 -15.22 33.93
C GLY A 345 8.52 -14.91 33.76
N ASN A 346 9.31 -15.89 33.31
CA ASN A 346 10.74 -15.76 33.02
C ASN A 346 11.02 -15.55 31.52
N GLY A 347 9.98 -15.54 30.69
CA GLY A 347 10.09 -15.38 29.24
C GLY A 347 10.44 -16.66 28.48
N ASN A 348 10.31 -17.85 29.09
CA ASN A 348 10.50 -19.12 28.41
C ASN A 348 9.18 -19.64 27.82
N VAL A 349 9.24 -20.37 26.70
CA VAL A 349 8.07 -21.03 26.10
C VAL A 349 7.55 -22.12 27.04
N VAL A 350 6.27 -22.04 27.37
CA VAL A 350 5.57 -23.05 28.19
C VAL A 350 5.48 -24.35 27.39
N GLN A 351 6.02 -25.43 27.96
CA GLN A 351 6.08 -26.74 27.30
C GLN A 351 4.73 -27.46 27.42
N LYS A 352 3.99 -27.50 26.31
CA LYS A 352 2.71 -28.21 26.13
C LYS A 352 2.71 -28.90 24.78
N PHE A 353 2.01 -30.02 24.69
CA PHE A 353 2.02 -30.88 23.50
C PHE A 353 0.66 -31.53 23.27
N GLY A 354 0.34 -31.80 21.99
CA GLY A 354 -0.88 -32.50 21.58
C GLY A 354 -2.16 -31.71 21.85
N TRP A 355 -3.28 -32.44 21.91
CA TRP A 355 -4.60 -31.89 22.18
C TRP A 355 -4.69 -31.30 23.59
N GLN A 356 -5.18 -30.07 23.69
CA GLN A 356 -5.42 -29.35 24.93
C GLN A 356 -6.75 -28.59 24.85
N THR A 357 -7.20 -28.05 25.99
CA THR A 357 -8.39 -27.20 26.06
C THR A 357 -8.04 -25.84 26.67
N ILE A 358 -8.39 -24.76 25.97
CA ILE A 358 -8.23 -23.38 26.44
C ILE A 358 -9.58 -22.68 26.31
N ASN A 359 -10.07 -22.08 27.40
CA ASN A 359 -11.37 -21.41 27.44
C ASN A 359 -12.54 -22.28 26.93
N GLY A 360 -12.50 -23.58 27.21
CA GLY A 360 -13.51 -24.55 26.75
C GLY A 360 -13.41 -24.96 25.27
N LYS A 361 -12.45 -24.44 24.51
CA LYS A 361 -12.21 -24.77 23.10
C LYS A 361 -10.99 -25.66 22.94
N LYS A 362 -11.06 -26.64 22.01
CA LYS A 362 -9.94 -27.51 21.69
C LYS A 362 -8.85 -26.75 20.94
N VAL A 363 -7.60 -27.05 21.27
CA VAL A 363 -6.40 -26.53 20.61
C VAL A 363 -5.39 -27.66 20.45
N TYR A 364 -4.41 -27.50 19.56
CA TYR A 364 -3.33 -28.48 19.40
C TYR A 364 -1.94 -27.82 19.48
N TYR A 365 -1.10 -28.34 20.37
CA TYR A 365 0.28 -27.89 20.53
C TYR A 365 1.24 -28.80 19.77
N SER A 366 2.14 -28.19 19.00
CA SER A 366 3.17 -28.93 18.27
C SER A 366 4.12 -29.68 19.19
N PHE A 367 4.41 -30.94 18.85
CA PHE A 367 5.47 -31.73 19.48
C PHE A 367 6.89 -31.22 19.19
N GLU A 368 7.06 -30.35 18.19
CA GLU A 368 8.38 -29.83 17.80
C GLU A 368 8.86 -28.70 18.72
N ASP A 369 7.95 -27.79 19.08
CA ASP A 369 8.33 -26.52 19.70
C ASP A 369 7.29 -25.94 20.66
N SER A 370 6.23 -26.69 21.00
CA SER A 370 5.11 -26.23 21.83
C SER A 370 4.36 -25.00 21.26
N GLY A 371 4.53 -24.69 19.98
CA GLY A 371 3.70 -23.69 19.31
C GLY A 371 2.29 -24.23 19.04
N LEU A 372 1.27 -23.40 19.27
CA LEU A 372 -0.12 -23.71 18.94
C LEU A 372 -0.31 -23.72 17.42
N TYR A 373 -1.02 -24.72 16.90
CA TYR A 373 -1.48 -24.75 15.51
C TYR A 373 -2.56 -23.69 15.27
N THR A 374 -2.44 -22.89 14.21
CA THR A 374 -3.28 -21.69 14.00
C THR A 374 -3.44 -21.36 12.53
N ASN A 375 -4.59 -20.75 12.19
CA ASN A 375 -4.98 -20.19 10.89
C ASN A 375 -4.56 -21.01 9.67
N LYS A 376 -4.70 -22.33 9.79
CA LYS A 376 -4.09 -23.31 8.90
C LYS A 376 -4.76 -24.67 9.05
N TRP A 377 -4.70 -25.46 7.99
CA TRP A 377 -5.00 -26.89 8.05
C TRP A 377 -3.79 -27.68 8.54
N HIS A 378 -4.00 -28.57 9.50
CA HIS A 378 -2.98 -29.44 10.06
C HIS A 378 -3.43 -30.90 10.00
N PHE A 379 -2.46 -31.78 9.75
CA PHE A 379 -2.67 -33.22 9.71
C PHE A 379 -2.25 -33.81 11.04
N ILE A 380 -3.22 -34.37 11.76
CA ILE A 380 -3.04 -34.98 13.06
C ILE A 380 -3.66 -36.37 12.97
N GLU A 381 -2.88 -37.41 13.26
CA GLU A 381 -3.37 -38.81 13.27
C GLU A 381 -4.14 -39.17 11.99
N ASP A 382 -3.53 -38.89 10.83
CA ASP A 382 -4.06 -39.13 9.48
C ASP A 382 -5.37 -38.39 9.14
N LYS A 383 -5.72 -37.34 9.89
CA LYS A 383 -6.92 -36.52 9.63
C LYS A 383 -6.59 -35.02 9.52
N PRO A 384 -7.21 -34.31 8.56
CA PRO A 384 -7.15 -32.85 8.49
C PRO A 384 -7.96 -32.21 9.62
N TYR A 385 -7.40 -31.19 10.26
CA TYR A 385 -8.07 -30.30 11.19
C TYR A 385 -7.76 -28.85 10.85
N GLU A 386 -8.79 -28.01 10.85
CA GLU A 386 -8.63 -26.57 10.67
C GLU A 386 -8.56 -25.88 12.02
N PHE A 387 -7.62 -24.95 12.16
CA PHE A 387 -7.52 -24.08 13.33
C PHE A 387 -7.71 -22.62 12.93
N ASP A 388 -8.43 -21.85 13.74
CA ASP A 388 -8.63 -20.42 13.53
C ASP A 388 -7.35 -19.60 13.82
N ARG A 389 -7.37 -18.29 13.58
CA ARG A 389 -6.22 -17.40 13.82
C ARG A 389 -5.77 -17.31 15.28
N TYR A 390 -6.57 -17.78 16.23
CA TYR A 390 -6.23 -17.88 17.64
C TYR A 390 -5.83 -19.32 18.03
N GLY A 391 -5.84 -20.26 17.09
CA GLY A 391 -5.45 -21.65 17.28
C GLY A 391 -6.50 -22.55 17.92
N TYR A 392 -7.76 -22.13 17.88
CA TYR A 392 -8.87 -22.98 18.26
C TYR A 392 -9.30 -23.85 17.09
N LEU A 393 -9.65 -25.10 17.38
CA LEU A 393 -10.21 -26.01 16.40
C LEU A 393 -11.52 -25.44 15.84
N VAL A 394 -11.63 -25.42 14.51
CA VAL A 394 -12.87 -25.07 13.82
C VAL A 394 -13.72 -26.33 13.70
N GLU A 395 -14.91 -26.32 14.31
CA GLU A 395 -15.79 -27.50 14.30
C GLU A 395 -16.53 -27.68 12.96
N ASN A 396 -16.89 -26.58 12.30
CA ASN A 396 -17.62 -26.56 11.02
C ASN A 396 -16.77 -25.89 9.92
N SER A 397 -15.73 -26.58 9.46
CA SER A 397 -14.80 -26.06 8.44
C SER A 397 -15.45 -25.79 7.08
N PHE A 398 -16.42 -26.63 6.69
CA PHE A 398 -17.11 -26.58 5.41
C PHE A 398 -18.52 -26.03 5.60
N ASP A 399 -18.64 -24.72 5.80
CA ASP A 399 -19.91 -24.03 6.00
C ASP A 399 -20.46 -23.41 4.70
N ASP A 400 -21.54 -22.63 4.83
CA ASP A 400 -22.25 -22.01 3.71
C ASP A 400 -21.58 -20.71 3.22
N THR A 401 -20.36 -20.40 3.66
CA THR A 401 -19.61 -19.25 3.13
C THR A 401 -19.43 -19.41 1.61
N THR A 402 -19.77 -18.37 0.85
CA THR A 402 -19.72 -18.43 -0.62
C THR A 402 -18.39 -17.92 -1.20
N LEU A 403 -18.05 -18.32 -2.42
CA LEU A 403 -16.88 -17.78 -3.13
C LEU A 403 -16.95 -16.26 -3.31
N GLY A 404 -18.14 -15.70 -3.55
CA GLY A 404 -18.35 -14.26 -3.66
C GLY A 404 -18.06 -13.51 -2.35
N GLU A 405 -18.43 -14.08 -1.21
CA GLU A 405 -18.11 -13.50 0.11
C GLU A 405 -16.61 -13.54 0.41
N LEU A 406 -15.90 -14.57 -0.06
CA LEU A 406 -14.46 -14.71 0.10
C LEU A 406 -13.70 -13.74 -0.81
N GLU A 407 -14.14 -13.57 -2.06
CA GLU A 407 -13.62 -12.56 -2.98
C GLU A 407 -13.80 -11.16 -2.39
N ALA A 408 -15.01 -10.82 -1.92
CA ALA A 408 -15.29 -9.54 -1.29
C ALA A 408 -14.42 -9.28 -0.05
N ALA A 409 -14.21 -10.31 0.78
CA ALA A 409 -13.33 -10.21 1.95
C ALA A 409 -11.87 -9.94 1.55
N LEU A 410 -11.37 -10.58 0.50
CA LEU A 410 -10.02 -10.36 -0.01
C LEU A 410 -9.85 -8.96 -0.64
N LEU A 411 -10.84 -8.50 -1.40
CA LEU A 411 -10.81 -7.15 -1.99
C LEU A 411 -10.91 -6.05 -0.93
N GLU A 412 -11.71 -6.26 0.12
CA GLU A 412 -11.76 -5.33 1.25
C GLU A 412 -10.43 -5.32 2.02
N TYR A 413 -9.79 -6.48 2.21
CA TYR A 413 -8.43 -6.57 2.76
C TYR A 413 -7.43 -5.76 1.92
N PHE A 414 -7.48 -5.86 0.59
CA PHE A 414 -6.63 -5.08 -0.30
C PHE A 414 -6.84 -3.58 -0.13
N LYS A 415 -8.10 -3.12 -0.14
CA LYS A 415 -8.45 -1.72 0.07
C LYS A 415 -7.94 -1.20 1.42
N GLN A 416 -8.09 -1.98 2.49
CA GLN A 416 -7.65 -1.62 3.85
C GLN A 416 -6.13 -1.54 4.01
N ASN A 417 -5.39 -2.21 3.13
CA ASN A 417 -3.92 -2.25 3.14
C ASN A 417 -3.29 -1.50 1.95
N GLY A 418 -4.07 -0.71 1.20
CA GLY A 418 -3.58 0.10 0.08
C GLY A 418 -3.15 -0.69 -1.16
N ILE A 419 -3.54 -1.96 -1.26
CA ILE A 419 -3.27 -2.83 -2.40
C ILE A 419 -4.32 -2.56 -3.48
N GLN A 420 -3.89 -2.41 -4.74
CA GLN A 420 -4.73 -1.96 -5.85
C GLN A 420 -4.99 -3.06 -6.90
N TYR A 421 -4.86 -4.33 -6.52
CA TYR A 421 -5.08 -5.47 -7.42
C TYR A 421 -6.56 -5.64 -7.74
N LYS A 422 -6.86 -6.04 -8.99
CA LYS A 422 -8.23 -6.24 -9.47
C LYS A 422 -8.41 -7.68 -9.93
N VAL A 423 -9.59 -8.23 -9.69
CA VAL A 423 -9.96 -9.56 -10.17
C VAL A 423 -9.70 -9.67 -11.67
N GLY A 424 -9.01 -10.73 -12.08
CA GLY A 424 -8.66 -10.98 -13.48
C GLY A 424 -7.32 -10.42 -13.94
N THR A 425 -6.64 -9.59 -13.12
CA THR A 425 -5.31 -9.08 -13.46
C THR A 425 -4.20 -10.05 -13.07
N LEU A 426 -3.02 -9.87 -13.67
CA LEU A 426 -1.85 -10.70 -13.41
C LEU A 426 -1.38 -10.58 -11.96
N GLU A 427 -1.43 -9.38 -11.39
CA GLU A 427 -0.99 -9.12 -10.02
C GLU A 427 -1.91 -9.82 -9.01
N TYR A 428 -3.22 -9.83 -9.27
CA TYR A 428 -4.20 -10.55 -8.45
C TYR A 428 -3.93 -12.06 -8.47
N GLU A 429 -3.74 -12.61 -9.67
CA GLU A 429 -3.47 -14.03 -9.88
C GLU A 429 -2.15 -14.47 -9.23
N GLN A 430 -1.07 -13.72 -9.45
CA GLN A 430 0.23 -14.01 -8.83
C GLN A 430 0.15 -13.91 -7.30
N TYR A 431 -0.61 -12.95 -6.77
CA TYR A 431 -0.84 -12.84 -5.35
C TYR A 431 -1.50 -14.11 -4.79
N LEU A 432 -2.56 -14.62 -5.43
CA LEU A 432 -3.22 -15.86 -5.02
C LEU A 432 -2.26 -17.07 -5.06
N ILE A 433 -1.45 -17.20 -6.10
CA ILE A 433 -0.43 -18.26 -6.22
C ILE A 433 0.59 -18.17 -5.08
N ASN A 434 1.08 -16.97 -4.78
CA ASN A 434 2.05 -16.75 -3.69
C ASN A 434 1.43 -17.06 -2.32
N GLN A 435 0.14 -16.76 -2.12
CA GLN A 435 -0.53 -17.13 -0.87
C GLN A 435 -0.72 -18.64 -0.73
N LEU A 436 -1.08 -19.35 -1.81
CA LEU A 436 -1.25 -20.81 -1.81
C LEU A 436 0.06 -21.57 -1.61
N GLN A 437 1.17 -21.06 -2.17
CA GLN A 437 2.47 -21.74 -2.09
C GLN A 437 3.30 -21.34 -0.87
N GLU A 438 3.32 -20.06 -0.52
CA GLU A 438 4.32 -19.49 0.40
C GLU A 438 3.68 -18.76 1.59
N HIS A 439 2.37 -18.52 1.57
CA HIS A 439 1.71 -17.65 2.54
C HIS A 439 2.39 -16.27 2.67
N GLU A 440 2.82 -15.72 1.52
CA GLU A 440 3.74 -14.58 1.42
C GLU A 440 3.26 -13.34 2.19
N ASP A 441 1.94 -13.12 2.29
CA ASP A 441 1.38 -12.03 3.06
C ASP A 441 1.02 -12.52 4.46
N ALA A 442 1.96 -12.36 5.39
CA ALA A 442 1.80 -12.74 6.79
C ALA A 442 0.64 -12.02 7.51
N LYS A 443 0.20 -10.84 7.02
CA LYS A 443 -0.96 -10.13 7.57
C LYS A 443 -2.25 -10.77 7.09
N LEU A 444 -2.37 -11.05 5.79
CA LEU A 444 -3.51 -11.81 5.26
C LEU A 444 -3.56 -13.21 5.89
N ALA A 445 -2.41 -13.83 6.15
CA ALA A 445 -2.29 -15.13 6.83
C ALA A 445 -2.79 -15.14 8.29
N LEU A 446 -3.15 -13.98 8.84
CA LEU A 446 -3.81 -13.80 10.15
C LEU A 446 -5.27 -13.33 10.04
N HIS A 447 -5.78 -13.18 8.82
CA HIS A 447 -7.17 -12.83 8.59
C HIS A 447 -8.11 -13.98 9.05
N PRO A 448 -9.28 -13.70 9.66
CA PRO A 448 -10.19 -14.74 10.15
C PRO A 448 -10.67 -15.72 9.07
N LYS A 449 -10.76 -15.25 7.82
CA LYS A 449 -11.20 -16.05 6.67
C LYS A 449 -10.05 -16.63 5.85
N TYR A 450 -8.80 -16.56 6.34
CA TYR A 450 -7.62 -16.85 5.51
C TYR A 450 -7.65 -18.25 4.89
N THR A 451 -7.90 -19.27 5.72
CA THR A 451 -7.98 -20.67 5.29
C THR A 451 -9.02 -20.86 4.18
N LYS A 452 -10.14 -20.14 4.24
CA LYS A 452 -11.19 -20.21 3.20
C LYS A 452 -10.84 -19.38 1.96
N ILE A 453 -10.16 -18.24 2.14
CA ILE A 453 -9.62 -17.44 1.03
C ILE A 453 -8.64 -18.29 0.17
N LEU A 454 -7.89 -19.21 0.78
CA LEU A 454 -7.05 -20.14 0.01
C LEU A 454 -7.88 -21.16 -0.78
N THR A 455 -9.04 -21.59 -0.29
CA THR A 455 -9.98 -22.37 -1.13
C THR A 455 -10.48 -21.55 -2.32
N TYR A 456 -10.89 -20.29 -2.08
CA TYR A 456 -11.24 -19.37 -3.18
C TYR A 456 -10.08 -19.22 -4.18
N ALA A 457 -8.84 -19.11 -3.70
CA ALA A 457 -7.65 -19.00 -4.55
C ALA A 457 -7.49 -20.24 -5.46
N ALA A 458 -7.69 -21.44 -4.91
CA ALA A 458 -7.64 -22.68 -5.68
C ALA A 458 -8.74 -22.76 -6.74
N GLU A 459 -9.98 -22.39 -6.38
CA GLU A 459 -11.12 -22.35 -7.31
C GLU A 459 -10.93 -21.30 -8.41
N TYR A 460 -10.41 -20.12 -8.06
CA TYR A 460 -10.10 -19.06 -9.01
C TYR A 460 -9.14 -19.55 -10.10
N LEU A 461 -8.06 -20.22 -9.72
CA LEU A 461 -7.07 -20.76 -10.66
C LEU A 461 -7.65 -21.89 -11.53
N HIS A 462 -8.54 -22.72 -10.96
CA HIS A 462 -9.25 -23.74 -11.70
C HIS A 462 -10.20 -23.12 -12.74
N GLU A 463 -11.10 -22.24 -12.33
CA GLU A 463 -12.09 -21.60 -13.21
C GLU A 463 -11.42 -20.78 -14.31
N LYS A 464 -10.33 -20.07 -13.98
CA LYS A 464 -9.55 -19.31 -14.96
C LYS A 464 -9.00 -20.15 -16.11
N THR A 465 -8.77 -21.44 -15.88
CA THR A 465 -8.18 -22.36 -16.85
C THR A 465 -9.17 -23.38 -17.42
N LYS A 466 -10.45 -23.32 -17.01
CA LYS A 466 -11.52 -24.26 -17.42
C LYS A 466 -12.05 -23.99 -18.84
N GLY A 467 -11.86 -22.77 -19.35
CA GLY A 467 -11.99 -22.41 -20.76
C GLY A 467 -12.41 -20.96 -20.98
N GLU A 468 -11.53 -20.12 -21.57
CA GLU A 468 -11.88 -18.84 -22.21
C GLU A 468 -10.73 -18.31 -23.13
N PRO A 469 -10.95 -17.30 -24.00
CA PRO A 469 -10.28 -17.15 -25.30
C PRO A 469 -8.91 -16.42 -25.29
N GLU A 470 -8.15 -16.73 -26.34
CA GLU A 470 -6.93 -16.14 -26.92
C GLU A 470 -5.79 -15.64 -26.01
N ARG A 471 -4.56 -16.12 -26.31
CA ARG A 471 -3.33 -15.36 -26.05
C ARG A 471 -2.43 -15.30 -27.27
N LYS A 472 -2.02 -14.06 -27.59
CA LYS A 472 -1.13 -13.66 -28.67
C LYS A 472 0.30 -14.22 -28.49
N ASN A 473 0.97 -14.48 -29.61
CA ASN A 473 2.33 -15.00 -29.69
C ASN A 473 3.37 -14.06 -29.03
N ALA A 474 4.49 -14.65 -28.59
CA ALA A 474 5.56 -14.02 -27.80
C ALA A 474 6.17 -12.73 -28.39
N ALA A 475 6.00 -12.47 -29.68
CA ALA A 475 6.45 -11.24 -30.35
C ALA A 475 5.59 -10.00 -30.04
N GLN A 476 4.29 -10.17 -29.74
CA GLN A 476 3.37 -9.05 -29.42
C GLN A 476 3.32 -8.70 -27.93
N ALA A 477 3.79 -9.59 -27.04
CA ALA A 477 3.87 -9.33 -25.60
C ALA A 477 4.85 -8.19 -25.24
N ARG A 478 5.72 -7.77 -26.17
CA ARG A 478 6.65 -6.64 -25.98
C ARG A 478 6.08 -5.29 -26.44
N SER A 479 4.87 -5.24 -27.00
CA SER A 479 4.32 -4.01 -27.63
C SER A 479 2.89 -3.65 -27.25
N ALA A 480 2.24 -4.34 -26.30
CA ALA A 480 0.85 -4.05 -25.97
C ALA A 480 0.75 -2.88 -24.97
N THR A 481 0.50 -1.68 -25.49
CA THR A 481 -0.16 -0.60 -24.74
C THR A 481 -1.57 -1.03 -24.37
N VAL A 482 -1.93 -0.71 -23.13
CA VAL A 482 -3.20 -0.95 -22.44
C VAL A 482 -4.40 -0.55 -23.31
N GLU A 483 -5.27 -1.52 -23.62
CA GLU A 483 -6.75 -1.44 -23.68
C GLU A 483 -7.29 -2.63 -24.50
N GLU A 484 -8.02 -3.56 -23.86
CA GLU A 484 -9.34 -4.08 -24.31
C GLU A 484 -9.73 -5.40 -23.62
N LYS A 485 -10.80 -5.31 -22.82
CA LYS A 485 -11.97 -6.18 -22.74
C LYS A 485 -11.78 -7.71 -22.89
N ASP A 486 -11.31 -8.34 -21.83
CA ASP A 486 -11.90 -9.58 -21.29
C ASP A 486 -11.40 -9.74 -19.84
N SER A 487 -12.05 -9.04 -18.91
CA SER A 487 -11.72 -9.16 -17.49
C SER A 487 -12.44 -10.38 -16.92
N PHE A 488 -11.75 -11.52 -16.90
CA PHE A 488 -12.22 -12.70 -16.19
C PHE A 488 -12.73 -12.36 -14.79
N ASN A 489 -13.83 -13.00 -14.42
CA ASN A 489 -14.49 -12.86 -13.14
C ASN A 489 -15.06 -14.21 -12.68
N MET A 490 -15.43 -14.29 -11.40
CA MET A 490 -15.96 -15.50 -10.77
C MET A 490 -17.49 -15.48 -10.61
N ASN A 491 -18.21 -14.59 -11.31
CA ASN A 491 -19.64 -14.34 -11.06
C ASN A 491 -20.50 -15.60 -11.24
N HIS A 492 -20.16 -16.49 -12.19
CA HIS A 492 -20.91 -17.72 -12.46
C HIS A 492 -20.85 -18.75 -11.33
N VAL A 493 -19.83 -18.66 -10.46
CA VAL A 493 -19.64 -19.54 -9.29
C VAL A 493 -19.68 -18.77 -7.98
N ALA A 494 -20.03 -17.48 -7.99
CA ALA A 494 -19.97 -16.63 -6.80
C ALA A 494 -20.86 -17.15 -5.64
N ASN A 495 -21.99 -17.78 -5.96
CA ASN A 495 -22.92 -18.34 -4.97
C ASN A 495 -22.54 -19.74 -4.49
N LYS A 496 -21.50 -20.36 -5.06
CA LYS A 496 -21.06 -21.69 -4.68
C LYS A 496 -20.47 -21.65 -3.28
N THR A 497 -20.95 -22.52 -2.39
CA THR A 497 -20.52 -22.57 -0.99
C THR A 497 -19.31 -23.46 -0.80
N MET A 498 -18.55 -23.22 0.27
CA MET A 498 -17.44 -24.10 0.70
C MET A 498 -17.90 -25.55 0.87
N LYS A 499 -19.10 -25.74 1.42
CA LYS A 499 -19.74 -27.05 1.56
C LYS A 499 -19.97 -27.72 0.20
N GLN A 500 -20.58 -27.02 -0.75
CA GLN A 500 -20.84 -27.56 -2.10
C GLN A 500 -19.55 -27.94 -2.83
N ILE A 501 -18.50 -27.10 -2.75
CA ILE A 501 -17.20 -27.40 -3.37
C ILE A 501 -16.62 -28.70 -2.78
N LYS A 502 -16.70 -28.87 -1.46
CA LYS A 502 -16.21 -30.08 -0.79
C LYS A 502 -17.00 -31.32 -1.22
N GLU A 503 -18.33 -31.22 -1.26
CA GLU A 503 -19.22 -32.32 -1.66
C GLU A 503 -18.95 -32.74 -3.11
N GLU A 504 -18.87 -31.79 -4.04
CA GLU A 504 -18.55 -32.07 -5.46
C GLU A 504 -17.18 -32.74 -5.61
N ASN A 505 -16.17 -32.24 -4.90
CA ASN A 505 -14.83 -32.86 -4.93
C ASN A 505 -14.86 -34.28 -4.36
N ASP A 506 -15.58 -34.54 -3.26
CA ASP A 506 -15.70 -35.88 -2.69
C ASP A 506 -16.47 -36.85 -3.58
N GLU A 507 -17.48 -36.38 -4.31
CA GLU A 507 -18.23 -37.17 -5.28
C GLU A 507 -17.35 -37.57 -6.46
N LEU A 508 -16.61 -36.63 -7.05
CA LEU A 508 -15.63 -36.90 -8.11
C LEU A 508 -14.61 -37.95 -7.67
N GLU A 509 -14.14 -37.88 -6.42
CA GLU A 509 -13.19 -38.84 -5.87
C GLU A 509 -13.77 -40.25 -5.73
N LYS A 510 -15.03 -40.39 -5.32
CA LYS A 510 -15.70 -41.69 -5.22
C LYS A 510 -15.94 -42.30 -6.60
N GLU A 511 -16.34 -41.49 -7.58
CA GLU A 511 -16.51 -41.93 -8.96
C GLU A 511 -15.19 -42.50 -9.52
N GLU A 512 -14.08 -41.80 -9.33
CA GLU A 512 -12.75 -42.26 -9.77
C GLU A 512 -12.30 -43.56 -9.11
N GLU A 513 -12.59 -43.75 -7.82
CA GLU A 513 -12.24 -44.98 -7.08
C GLU A 513 -13.09 -46.17 -7.56
N SER A 514 -14.36 -45.92 -7.88
CA SER A 514 -15.26 -46.92 -8.47
C SER A 514 -14.80 -47.34 -9.88
N GLU A 515 -14.42 -46.39 -10.75
CA GLU A 515 -13.90 -46.69 -12.09
C GLU A 515 -12.61 -47.51 -12.04
N LYS A 516 -11.70 -47.19 -11.11
CA LYS A 516 -10.45 -47.97 -10.92
C LYS A 516 -10.73 -49.39 -10.47
N THR A 517 -11.74 -49.62 -9.64
CA THR A 517 -12.12 -50.95 -9.15
C THR A 517 -12.70 -51.81 -10.28
N VAL A 518 -13.55 -51.23 -11.13
CA VAL A 518 -14.12 -51.91 -12.32
C VAL A 518 -13.04 -52.25 -13.35
N ILE A 519 -12.04 -51.39 -13.55
CA ILE A 519 -10.91 -51.65 -14.47
C ILE A 519 -9.98 -52.75 -13.93
N LYS A 520 -9.87 -52.92 -12.61
CA LYS A 520 -9.02 -53.94 -11.98
C LYS A 520 -9.69 -55.31 -11.96
N SER A 521 -11.00 -55.37 -11.74
CA SER A 521 -11.77 -56.62 -11.79
C SER A 521 -11.89 -57.21 -13.21
N THR A 522 -11.77 -56.37 -14.25
CA THR A 522 -11.78 -56.80 -15.65
C THR A 522 -10.41 -57.26 -16.18
N SER A 523 -9.31 -56.99 -15.46
CA SER A 523 -7.97 -57.48 -15.84
C SER A 523 -7.59 -58.84 -15.25
N ASP A 524 -8.35 -59.34 -14.26
CA ASP A 524 -8.01 -60.57 -13.51
C ASP A 524 -8.88 -61.79 -13.86
N THR A 525 -9.81 -61.69 -14.83
CA THR A 525 -10.64 -62.84 -15.28
C THR A 525 -10.19 -63.40 -16.63
N LYS A 526 -10.00 -64.73 -16.65
CA LYS A 526 -9.49 -65.56 -17.76
C LYS A 526 -10.48 -65.78 -18.92
N GLU A 527 -11.37 -64.83 -19.21
CA GLU A 527 -12.30 -64.94 -20.35
C GLU A 527 -12.10 -63.80 -21.36
N LEU A 528 -10.97 -63.89 -22.06
CA LEU A 528 -10.73 -63.22 -23.34
C LEU A 528 -11.55 -63.94 -24.43
N GLN A 529 -12.87 -63.74 -24.53
CA GLN A 529 -13.58 -64.09 -25.77
C GLN A 529 -14.92 -63.40 -26.09
N ALA A 530 -15.37 -62.39 -25.35
CA ALA A 530 -16.49 -61.57 -25.80
C ALA A 530 -16.40 -60.14 -25.26
N MET A 531 -15.59 -59.28 -25.88
CA MET A 531 -15.52 -57.86 -25.51
C MET A 531 -15.90 -56.96 -26.69
N GLN A 532 -16.81 -56.03 -26.43
CA GLN A 532 -17.11 -54.93 -27.35
C GLN A 532 -15.85 -54.08 -27.63
N PRO A 533 -15.68 -53.56 -28.85
CA PRO A 533 -14.43 -52.95 -29.34
C PRO A 533 -13.94 -51.72 -28.55
N ALA A 534 -14.80 -51.06 -27.77
CA ALA A 534 -14.44 -49.86 -27.01
C ALA A 534 -13.62 -50.13 -25.73
N GLN A 535 -13.79 -51.29 -25.09
CA GLN A 535 -13.05 -51.64 -23.86
C GLN A 535 -11.67 -52.24 -24.17
N ALA A 536 -11.51 -52.99 -25.26
CA ALA A 536 -10.21 -53.47 -25.73
C ALA A 536 -9.26 -52.31 -26.10
N ALA A 537 -9.79 -51.20 -26.63
CA ALA A 537 -9.01 -50.00 -26.95
C ALA A 537 -8.46 -49.26 -25.72
N ARG A 538 -9.18 -49.24 -24.59
CA ARG A 538 -8.73 -48.60 -23.34
C ARG A 538 -7.64 -49.42 -22.63
N SER A 539 -7.74 -50.75 -22.68
CA SER A 539 -6.73 -51.67 -22.13
C SER A 539 -5.47 -51.76 -23.02
N ALA A 540 -5.62 -51.66 -24.36
CA ALA A 540 -4.49 -51.58 -25.29
C ALA A 540 -3.70 -50.26 -25.17
N ALA A 541 -4.36 -49.15 -24.82
CA ALA A 541 -3.69 -47.86 -24.54
C ALA A 541 -2.80 -47.90 -23.28
N ARG A 542 -3.02 -48.86 -22.37
CA ARG A 542 -2.14 -49.12 -21.21
C ARG A 542 -0.79 -49.76 -21.60
N ALA A 543 -0.68 -50.31 -22.82
CA ALA A 543 0.43 -51.21 -23.20
C ALA A 543 1.44 -50.65 -24.23
N SER A 544 1.22 -49.50 -24.88
CA SER A 544 2.07 -49.09 -26.02
C SER A 544 2.83 -47.75 -25.93
N TYR A 545 2.72 -46.98 -24.85
CA TYR A 545 3.55 -45.77 -24.71
C TYR A 545 4.91 -46.07 -24.08
N SER A 546 5.98 -45.90 -24.86
CA SER A 546 7.35 -45.82 -24.34
C SER A 546 7.54 -44.46 -23.68
N TYR A 547 7.13 -44.31 -22.42
CA TYR A 547 7.52 -43.15 -21.62
C TYR A 547 9.00 -43.24 -21.25
N ASN A 548 9.76 -42.19 -21.54
CA ASN A 548 11.16 -42.01 -21.17
C ASN A 548 11.25 -40.97 -20.03
N PRO A 549 11.35 -41.41 -18.76
CA PRO A 549 11.42 -40.51 -17.61
C PRO A 549 12.64 -39.59 -17.66
N SER A 550 13.79 -40.08 -18.14
CA SER A 550 15.03 -39.29 -18.24
C SER A 550 14.90 -38.13 -19.22
N ALA A 551 14.18 -38.32 -20.33
CA ALA A 551 13.90 -37.26 -21.30
C ALA A 551 12.96 -36.19 -20.71
N ALA A 552 11.92 -36.61 -19.99
CA ALA A 552 11.01 -35.68 -19.29
C ALA A 552 11.75 -34.86 -18.22
N VAL A 553 12.60 -35.51 -17.42
CA VAL A 553 13.46 -34.84 -16.41
C VAL A 553 14.42 -33.86 -17.08
N SER A 554 15.09 -34.27 -18.17
CA SER A 554 16.01 -33.39 -18.90
C SER A 554 15.31 -32.16 -19.46
N TYR A 555 14.08 -32.34 -19.97
CA TYR A 555 13.24 -31.23 -20.40
C TYR A 555 12.93 -30.28 -19.24
N ALA A 556 12.44 -30.83 -18.12
CA ALA A 556 12.07 -30.05 -16.95
C ALA A 556 13.26 -29.24 -16.40
N LEU A 557 14.44 -29.85 -16.27
CA LEU A 557 15.65 -29.17 -15.80
C LEU A 557 16.14 -28.08 -16.76
N LYS A 558 15.94 -28.26 -18.07
CA LYS A 558 16.30 -27.26 -19.09
C LYS A 558 15.42 -26.03 -19.00
N TRP A 559 14.10 -26.22 -18.89
CA TRP A 559 13.12 -25.14 -18.98
C TRP A 559 12.61 -24.62 -17.64
N ALA A 560 12.99 -25.21 -16.50
CA ALA A 560 12.50 -24.78 -15.18
C ALA A 560 12.59 -23.26 -14.87
N ASN A 561 13.59 -22.56 -15.42
CA ASN A 561 13.78 -21.11 -15.22
C ASN A 561 13.52 -20.26 -16.49
N SER A 562 12.95 -20.86 -17.55
CA SER A 562 12.75 -20.16 -18.83
C SER A 562 11.62 -20.78 -19.64
N VAL A 563 10.95 -20.00 -20.49
CA VAL A 563 9.85 -20.52 -21.30
C VAL A 563 10.36 -21.21 -22.57
N ASN A 564 9.79 -22.37 -22.92
CA ASN A 564 10.05 -22.98 -24.22
C ASN A 564 9.23 -22.24 -25.30
N PRO A 565 9.87 -21.56 -26.27
CA PRO A 565 9.16 -20.76 -27.29
C PRO A 565 8.30 -21.60 -28.24
N LYS A 566 8.44 -22.93 -28.25
CA LYS A 566 7.59 -23.85 -29.03
C LYS A 566 6.18 -24.01 -28.46
N TYR A 567 5.91 -23.49 -27.26
CA TYR A 567 4.63 -23.60 -26.58
C TYR A 567 4.12 -22.21 -26.19
N GLY A 568 2.80 -22.14 -25.96
CA GLY A 568 2.19 -20.93 -25.40
C GLY A 568 2.74 -20.70 -23.99
N THR A 569 3.09 -19.44 -23.69
CA THR A 569 3.47 -19.05 -22.32
C THR A 569 2.26 -18.51 -21.58
N PHE A 570 2.11 -18.92 -20.33
CA PHE A 570 1.13 -18.33 -19.43
C PHE A 570 1.72 -17.15 -18.65
N GLY A 571 3.03 -16.89 -18.77
CA GLY A 571 3.68 -15.73 -18.15
C GLY A 571 3.66 -15.77 -16.63
N GLY A 572 3.78 -16.97 -16.04
CA GLY A 572 3.65 -17.19 -14.59
C GLY A 572 2.21 -17.33 -14.08
N LYS A 573 1.21 -17.18 -14.96
CA LYS A 573 -0.22 -17.27 -14.62
C LYS A 573 -0.68 -18.69 -14.29
N GLY A 574 -1.88 -18.79 -13.73
CA GLY A 574 -2.68 -19.99 -13.63
C GLY A 574 -2.65 -20.76 -14.95
N GLY A 575 -2.26 -22.02 -14.82
CA GLY A 575 -2.10 -22.96 -15.91
C GLY A 575 -0.66 -23.16 -16.41
N ASP A 576 0.31 -22.30 -16.05
CA ASP A 576 1.70 -22.50 -16.48
C ASP A 576 2.35 -23.73 -15.86
N CYS A 577 2.02 -24.05 -14.60
CA CYS A 577 2.51 -25.22 -13.88
C CYS A 577 2.17 -26.52 -14.63
N THR A 578 0.89 -26.70 -15.02
CA THR A 578 0.43 -27.87 -15.78
C THR A 578 0.89 -27.82 -17.24
N ASN A 579 0.99 -26.64 -17.86
CA ASN A 579 1.56 -26.48 -19.19
C ASN A 579 3.01 -27.00 -19.23
N PHE A 580 3.82 -26.59 -18.25
CA PHE A 580 5.21 -27.03 -18.10
C PHE A 580 5.31 -28.55 -17.91
N VAL A 581 4.51 -29.11 -17.00
CA VAL A 581 4.46 -30.55 -16.77
C VAL A 581 4.01 -31.30 -18.02
N SER A 582 2.99 -30.81 -18.73
CA SER A 582 2.49 -31.44 -19.95
C SER A 582 3.54 -31.47 -21.06
N GLN A 583 4.29 -30.37 -21.21
CA GLN A 583 5.42 -30.31 -22.15
C GLN A 583 6.53 -31.30 -21.79
N ALA A 584 6.85 -31.45 -20.50
CA ALA A 584 7.86 -32.40 -20.04
C ALA A 584 7.42 -33.85 -20.30
N LEU A 585 6.16 -34.19 -20.04
CA LEU A 585 5.60 -35.52 -20.37
C LEU A 585 5.64 -35.81 -21.88
N PHE A 586 5.29 -34.83 -22.70
CA PHE A 586 5.38 -34.95 -24.16
C PHE A 586 6.82 -35.12 -24.64
N ALA A 587 7.77 -34.36 -24.09
CA ALA A 587 9.20 -34.54 -24.36
C ALA A 587 9.73 -35.91 -23.86
N GLY A 588 9.06 -36.50 -22.87
CA GLY A 588 9.23 -37.87 -22.42
C GLY A 588 8.69 -38.93 -23.38
N GLY A 589 8.13 -38.55 -24.54
CA GLY A 589 7.67 -39.48 -25.57
C GLY A 589 6.21 -39.92 -25.46
N ILE A 590 5.43 -39.30 -24.55
CA ILE A 590 3.98 -39.53 -24.48
C ILE A 590 3.31 -38.75 -25.62
N PRO A 591 2.63 -39.42 -26.58
CA PRO A 591 1.98 -38.74 -27.68
C PRO A 591 0.75 -37.95 -27.20
N MET A 592 0.46 -36.85 -27.89
CA MET A 592 -0.76 -36.08 -27.65
C MET A 592 -1.99 -36.89 -28.03
N LYS A 593 -3.10 -36.65 -27.33
CA LYS A 593 -4.41 -37.23 -27.64
C LYS A 593 -5.35 -36.13 -28.13
N GLU A 594 -5.57 -36.12 -29.44
CA GLU A 594 -6.43 -35.17 -30.14
C GLU A 594 -7.74 -35.84 -30.56
N VAL A 595 -8.87 -35.16 -30.35
CA VAL A 595 -10.13 -35.50 -31.01
C VAL A 595 -10.67 -34.22 -31.61
N PHE A 596 -10.55 -34.08 -32.93
CA PHE A 596 -11.16 -32.97 -33.65
C PHE A 596 -12.52 -33.41 -34.21
N GLN A 597 -13.58 -32.74 -33.79
CA GLN A 597 -14.81 -32.66 -34.58
C GLN A 597 -14.76 -31.33 -35.35
N SER A 598 -15.11 -31.36 -36.63
CA SER A 598 -14.92 -30.25 -37.56
C SER A 598 -15.70 -28.98 -37.15
N GLY A 599 -15.04 -27.83 -37.23
CA GLY A 599 -15.68 -26.50 -37.30
C GLY A 599 -15.61 -25.67 -36.01
N GLN A 600 -14.69 -24.69 -35.99
CA GLN A 600 -14.44 -23.68 -34.95
C GLN A 600 -14.06 -24.22 -33.55
N ILE A 601 -12.76 -24.45 -33.36
CA ILE A 601 -12.19 -24.90 -32.08
C ILE A 601 -11.77 -23.66 -31.26
N PRO A 602 -12.30 -23.46 -30.02
CA PRO A 602 -11.82 -22.40 -29.12
C PRO A 602 -10.32 -22.56 -28.80
N PRO A 603 -9.58 -21.50 -28.43
CA PRO A 603 -8.16 -21.60 -28.09
C PRO A 603 -7.85 -22.65 -27.02
N ILE A 604 -8.78 -22.86 -26.08
CA ILE A 604 -8.79 -23.95 -25.12
C ILE A 604 -10.03 -24.81 -25.36
N LEU A 605 -9.86 -26.09 -25.68
CA LEU A 605 -10.98 -27.04 -25.76
C LEU A 605 -11.32 -27.57 -24.36
N GLY A 606 -12.54 -27.30 -23.88
CA GLY A 606 -13.03 -27.73 -22.58
C GLY A 606 -13.18 -29.26 -22.43
N GLY A 607 -13.25 -29.72 -21.19
CA GLY A 607 -13.46 -31.13 -20.81
C GLY A 607 -12.17 -31.94 -20.56
N SER A 608 -12.33 -33.20 -20.13
CA SER A 608 -11.26 -34.09 -19.66
C SER A 608 -10.87 -35.21 -20.65
N ALA A 609 -11.40 -35.20 -21.88
CA ALA A 609 -11.24 -36.31 -22.83
C ALA A 609 -9.94 -36.26 -23.67
N ASN A 610 -9.39 -35.07 -23.86
CA ASN A 610 -8.28 -34.76 -24.78
C ASN A 610 -7.03 -34.35 -24.01
N TRP A 611 -5.84 -34.38 -24.60
CA TRP A 611 -4.60 -33.83 -24.03
C TRP A 611 -3.63 -33.43 -25.14
N TYR A 612 -3.57 -32.14 -25.48
CA TYR A 612 -2.75 -31.63 -26.60
C TYR A 612 -2.41 -30.14 -26.49
N SER A 613 -1.35 -29.75 -27.22
CA SER A 613 -1.00 -28.37 -27.53
C SER A 613 -0.40 -28.30 -28.93
N VAL A 614 -1.18 -27.80 -29.90
CA VAL A 614 -0.83 -27.80 -31.33
C VAL A 614 -0.84 -26.39 -31.90
N GLU A 615 0.07 -26.11 -32.83
CA GLU A 615 0.00 -24.88 -33.63
C GLU A 615 -1.09 -25.04 -34.70
N ALA A 616 -2.02 -24.10 -34.79
CA ALA A 616 -3.05 -24.08 -35.83
C ALA A 616 -2.99 -22.77 -36.63
N THR A 617 -3.74 -22.70 -37.73
CA THR A 617 -3.77 -21.54 -38.65
C THR A 617 -4.15 -20.23 -37.95
N VAL A 618 -4.91 -20.31 -36.85
CA VAL A 618 -5.34 -19.15 -36.03
C VAL A 618 -4.75 -19.25 -34.63
N GLY A 619 -3.43 -19.45 -34.57
CA GLY A 619 -2.66 -19.56 -33.32
C GLY A 619 -2.73 -20.93 -32.66
N ARG A 620 -2.03 -21.06 -31.53
CA ARG A 620 -1.93 -22.32 -30.78
C ARG A 620 -3.28 -22.72 -30.17
N LYS A 621 -3.67 -23.98 -30.36
CA LYS A 621 -4.84 -24.62 -29.76
C LYS A 621 -4.38 -25.61 -28.71
N LEU A 622 -5.03 -25.62 -27.55
CA LEU A 622 -4.70 -26.51 -26.45
C LEU A 622 -5.95 -27.10 -25.82
N SER A 623 -5.85 -28.27 -25.20
CA SER A 623 -6.94 -28.81 -24.38
C SER A 623 -6.89 -28.21 -22.98
N ALA A 624 -8.04 -28.10 -22.31
CA ALA A 624 -8.08 -27.63 -20.93
C ALA A 624 -7.25 -28.54 -20.01
N THR A 625 -7.22 -29.85 -20.25
CA THR A 625 -6.32 -30.82 -19.58
C THR A 625 -4.82 -30.55 -19.75
N TRP A 626 -4.38 -29.76 -20.74
CA TRP A 626 -2.97 -29.42 -20.94
C TRP A 626 -2.51 -28.35 -19.94
N VAL A 627 -3.44 -27.58 -19.37
CA VAL A 627 -3.16 -26.37 -18.56
C VAL A 627 -3.91 -26.30 -17.24
N ASN A 628 -5.11 -26.84 -17.14
CA ASN A 628 -5.89 -26.91 -15.91
C ASN A 628 -5.46 -28.12 -15.08
N VAL A 629 -5.11 -27.88 -13.82
CA VAL A 629 -4.58 -28.91 -12.90
C VAL A 629 -5.62 -29.99 -12.60
N GLY A 630 -6.87 -29.59 -12.35
CA GLY A 630 -7.99 -30.52 -12.11
C GLY A 630 -8.27 -31.38 -13.33
N LEU A 631 -8.46 -30.77 -14.51
CA LEU A 631 -8.74 -31.53 -15.73
C LEU A 631 -7.55 -32.38 -16.20
N PHE A 632 -6.32 -31.95 -15.92
CA PHE A 632 -5.12 -32.78 -16.11
C PHE A 632 -5.19 -34.03 -15.26
N TYR A 633 -5.58 -33.90 -13.99
CA TYR A 633 -5.77 -35.04 -13.10
C TYR A 633 -6.86 -35.98 -13.63
N ASP A 634 -8.03 -35.46 -14.01
CA ASP A 634 -9.14 -36.26 -14.54
C ASP A 634 -8.72 -37.07 -15.78
N PHE A 635 -7.89 -36.47 -16.64
CA PHE A 635 -7.32 -37.15 -17.78
C PHE A 635 -6.29 -38.22 -17.37
N TRP A 636 -5.34 -37.89 -16.49
CA TRP A 636 -4.18 -38.76 -16.22
C TRP A 636 -4.42 -39.82 -15.15
N SER A 637 -5.32 -39.61 -14.19
CA SER A 637 -5.51 -40.46 -13.00
C SER A 637 -5.86 -41.92 -13.34
N SER A 638 -6.55 -42.14 -14.47
CA SER A 638 -6.90 -43.48 -14.99
C SER A 638 -5.86 -44.07 -15.96
N ARG A 639 -4.88 -43.25 -16.39
CA ARG A 639 -3.86 -43.60 -17.42
C ARG A 639 -2.46 -43.81 -16.85
N VAL A 640 -2.22 -43.40 -15.61
CA VAL A 640 -0.95 -43.61 -14.88
C VAL A 640 -0.91 -44.99 -14.21
N VAL A 641 0.29 -45.44 -13.83
CA VAL A 641 0.51 -46.75 -13.17
C VAL A 641 -0.20 -46.80 -11.82
N LYS A 642 -0.08 -45.71 -11.04
CA LYS A 642 -0.68 -45.59 -9.72
C LYS A 642 -0.95 -44.13 -9.40
N VAL A 643 -2.07 -43.89 -8.74
CA VAL A 643 -2.35 -42.63 -8.06
C VAL A 643 -2.18 -42.85 -6.56
N THR A 644 -1.47 -41.95 -5.88
CA THR A 644 -1.36 -41.99 -4.41
C THR A 644 -1.65 -40.61 -3.86
N LYS A 645 -2.73 -40.50 -3.09
CA LYS A 645 -3.05 -39.30 -2.33
C LYS A 645 -2.46 -39.45 -0.93
N THR A 646 -1.77 -38.43 -0.46
CA THR A 646 -1.11 -38.50 0.85
C THR A 646 -0.98 -37.13 1.49
N TRP A 647 -0.90 -37.16 2.82
CA TRP A 647 -0.57 -36.03 3.69
C TRP A 647 0.79 -36.23 4.37
N SER A 648 1.55 -37.24 3.96
CA SER A 648 2.85 -37.56 4.52
C SER A 648 3.95 -37.23 3.52
N PRO A 649 4.84 -36.27 3.82
CA PRO A 649 6.05 -36.03 3.03
C PRO A 649 6.88 -37.29 2.79
N MET A 650 6.88 -38.21 3.76
CA MET A 650 7.57 -39.48 3.64
C MET A 650 6.93 -40.41 2.59
N GLN A 651 5.59 -40.43 2.50
CA GLN A 651 4.91 -41.15 1.42
C GLN A 651 5.13 -40.48 0.07
N VAL A 652 5.29 -39.15 0.01
CA VAL A 652 5.72 -38.46 -1.21
C VAL A 652 7.09 -38.96 -1.66
N TYR A 653 8.06 -39.01 -0.75
CA TYR A 653 9.40 -39.56 -1.04
C TYR A 653 9.34 -41.01 -1.52
N TYR A 654 8.64 -41.91 -0.83
CA TYR A 654 8.58 -43.32 -1.23
C TYR A 654 7.74 -43.58 -2.49
N GLY A 655 6.65 -42.85 -2.68
CA GLY A 655 5.72 -43.02 -3.80
C GLY A 655 6.23 -42.47 -5.14
N SER A 656 7.17 -41.52 -5.09
CA SER A 656 7.61 -40.77 -6.26
C SER A 656 9.00 -41.18 -6.78
N SER A 657 9.21 -40.99 -8.08
CA SER A 657 10.47 -41.23 -8.80
C SER A 657 10.70 -40.09 -9.80
N PRO A 658 11.96 -39.81 -10.20
CA PRO A 658 12.23 -38.83 -11.25
C PRO A 658 11.44 -39.15 -12.53
N GLY A 659 10.70 -38.16 -13.04
CA GLY A 659 9.76 -38.29 -14.14
C GLY A 659 8.31 -38.56 -13.72
N ASP A 660 8.01 -38.70 -12.43
CA ASP A 660 6.63 -38.68 -11.93
C ASP A 660 6.13 -37.24 -11.73
N VAL A 661 4.82 -37.08 -11.67
CA VAL A 661 4.15 -35.78 -11.46
C VAL A 661 3.52 -35.76 -10.07
N ILE A 662 3.64 -34.62 -9.38
CA ILE A 662 2.92 -34.37 -8.13
C ILE A 662 1.98 -33.19 -8.35
N GLN A 663 0.77 -33.29 -7.81
CA GLN A 663 -0.18 -32.19 -7.75
C GLN A 663 -0.56 -31.85 -6.32
N TYR A 664 -0.96 -30.60 -6.09
CA TYR A 664 -1.46 -30.11 -4.81
C TYR A 664 -2.97 -29.87 -4.87
N GLN A 665 -3.68 -30.33 -3.84
CA GLN A 665 -5.10 -30.06 -3.61
C GLN A 665 -5.27 -29.42 -2.24
N TYR A 666 -5.90 -28.25 -2.16
CA TYR A 666 -6.00 -27.53 -0.89
C TYR A 666 -6.94 -28.25 0.09
N ALA A 667 -6.52 -28.39 1.35
CA ALA A 667 -7.22 -29.16 2.39
C ALA A 667 -8.62 -28.63 2.71
N GLY A 668 -8.84 -27.33 2.56
CA GLY A 668 -10.15 -26.70 2.73
C GLY A 668 -11.14 -26.99 1.61
N GLY A 669 -11.04 -28.16 0.98
CA GLY A 669 -12.02 -28.65 0.01
C GLY A 669 -11.87 -28.06 -1.38
N GLY A 670 -10.78 -27.34 -1.65
CA GLY A 670 -10.55 -26.69 -2.95
C GLY A 670 -10.11 -27.67 -4.03
N THR A 671 -10.25 -27.23 -5.28
CA THR A 671 -9.79 -27.95 -6.45
C THR A 671 -8.26 -28.10 -6.46
N LYS A 672 -7.78 -29.12 -7.18
CA LYS A 672 -6.36 -29.34 -7.45
C LYS A 672 -5.81 -28.10 -8.16
N TRP A 673 -4.78 -27.48 -7.62
CA TRP A 673 -4.39 -26.10 -7.97
C TRP A 673 -2.94 -25.93 -8.44
N HIS A 674 -2.08 -26.94 -8.26
CA HIS A 674 -0.69 -26.90 -8.76
C HIS A 674 -0.21 -28.23 -9.31
N SER A 675 0.66 -28.20 -10.32
CA SER A 675 1.35 -29.37 -10.89
C SER A 675 2.86 -29.15 -10.92
N LEU A 676 3.64 -30.18 -10.55
CA LEU A 676 5.11 -30.14 -10.60
C LEU A 676 5.70 -31.46 -11.08
N MET A 677 6.95 -31.40 -11.58
CA MET A 677 7.70 -32.55 -12.06
C MET A 677 8.77 -32.96 -11.04
N VAL A 678 8.85 -34.25 -10.72
CA VAL A 678 9.95 -34.80 -9.93
C VAL A 678 11.18 -34.94 -10.83
N THR A 679 12.28 -34.25 -10.52
CA THR A 679 13.50 -34.22 -11.33
C THR A 679 14.68 -34.95 -10.70
N GLY A 680 14.58 -35.31 -9.42
CA GLY A 680 15.64 -36.05 -8.73
C GLY A 680 15.15 -36.71 -7.45
N LYS A 681 15.99 -37.56 -6.87
CA LYS A 681 15.75 -38.23 -5.59
C LYS A 681 17.08 -38.43 -4.87
N ASP A 682 17.12 -38.14 -3.58
CA ASP A 682 18.29 -38.32 -2.73
C ASP A 682 17.93 -39.24 -1.57
N THR A 683 18.46 -40.46 -1.62
CA THR A 683 18.17 -41.50 -0.63
C THR A 683 18.83 -41.25 0.72
N ASN A 684 19.96 -40.57 0.75
CA ASN A 684 20.67 -40.27 2.00
C ASN A 684 19.89 -39.23 2.81
N LYS A 685 19.33 -38.23 2.12
CA LYS A 685 18.49 -37.19 2.73
C LYS A 685 17.02 -37.57 2.85
N ARG A 686 16.58 -38.68 2.23
CA ARG A 686 15.18 -39.10 2.11
C ARG A 686 14.28 -37.99 1.53
N THR A 687 14.76 -37.31 0.50
CA THR A 687 14.06 -36.21 -0.18
C THR A 687 13.97 -36.44 -1.69
N ILE A 688 13.10 -35.68 -2.36
CA ILE A 688 13.02 -35.57 -3.82
C ILE A 688 13.42 -34.17 -4.26
N TYR A 689 13.84 -34.03 -5.51
CA TYR A 689 14.03 -32.73 -6.13
C TYR A 689 12.91 -32.49 -7.14
N ILE A 690 12.39 -31.27 -7.16
CA ILE A 690 11.28 -30.89 -8.04
C ILE A 690 11.66 -29.74 -8.94
N SER A 691 11.01 -29.70 -10.11
CA SER A 691 10.99 -28.53 -10.97
C SER A 691 9.56 -28.13 -11.30
N GLN A 692 9.28 -26.83 -11.33
CA GLN A 692 7.93 -26.28 -11.54
C GLN A 692 7.97 -24.90 -12.19
N HIS A 693 6.83 -24.49 -12.74
CA HIS A 693 6.48 -23.11 -13.10
C HIS A 693 5.47 -22.54 -12.10
N SER A 694 5.04 -21.28 -12.27
CA SER A 694 4.18 -20.53 -11.30
C SER A 694 4.88 -20.47 -9.93
N ASN A 695 5.88 -19.56 -9.85
CA ASN A 695 7.07 -19.58 -8.98
C ASN A 695 8.08 -20.64 -9.40
N ASN A 696 8.89 -20.27 -10.39
CA ASN A 696 9.85 -21.13 -11.05
C ASN A 696 10.85 -21.73 -10.04
N ARG A 697 10.98 -23.06 -10.06
CA ARG A 697 11.99 -23.77 -9.28
C ARG A 697 12.67 -24.79 -10.17
N LYS A 698 14.00 -24.83 -10.12
CA LYS A 698 14.83 -25.78 -10.86
C LYS A 698 15.53 -26.72 -9.89
N ASN A 699 15.17 -28.00 -9.95
CA ASN A 699 15.77 -29.06 -9.13
C ASN A 699 15.87 -28.67 -7.64
N ALA A 700 14.84 -28.01 -7.14
CA ALA A 700 14.80 -27.54 -5.77
C ALA A 700 14.49 -28.72 -4.85
N ASP A 701 15.19 -28.77 -3.71
CA ASP A 701 14.98 -29.78 -2.69
C ASP A 701 13.57 -29.63 -2.12
N TYR A 702 12.76 -30.68 -2.24
CA TYR A 702 11.40 -30.71 -1.73
C TYR A 702 11.35 -30.40 -0.23
N ALA A 703 12.32 -30.87 0.55
CA ALA A 703 12.40 -30.58 1.97
C ALA A 703 12.67 -29.10 2.27
N ASN A 704 13.24 -28.32 1.34
CA ASN A 704 13.41 -26.87 1.55
C ASN A 704 12.17 -26.06 1.20
N ILE A 705 11.38 -26.59 0.26
CA ILE A 705 10.09 -26.03 -0.18
C ILE A 705 9.02 -26.33 0.87
N ASP A 706 9.05 -27.54 1.40
CA ASP A 706 8.11 -28.08 2.36
C ASP A 706 8.93 -28.76 3.45
N LYS A 707 9.42 -27.95 4.40
CA LYS A 707 10.28 -28.33 5.53
C LYS A 707 9.58 -29.25 6.54
N ASP A 708 9.09 -30.39 6.06
CA ASP A 708 8.62 -31.58 6.77
C ASP A 708 7.16 -31.64 7.27
N ALA A 709 6.34 -30.58 7.21
CA ALA A 709 4.95 -30.61 7.71
C ALA A 709 4.08 -29.36 7.39
N LYS A 710 4.39 -28.57 6.34
CA LYS A 710 3.96 -27.16 6.32
C LYS A 710 3.07 -26.70 5.16
N GLY A 711 2.75 -27.55 4.18
CA GLY A 711 1.71 -27.23 3.21
C GLY A 711 0.28 -27.37 3.75
N ASP A 712 -0.64 -26.55 3.24
CA ASP A 712 -2.08 -26.66 3.51
C ASP A 712 -2.78 -27.59 2.50
N SER A 713 -2.00 -28.38 1.76
CA SER A 713 -2.47 -29.14 0.60
C SER A 713 -2.11 -30.62 0.68
N GLN A 714 -3.00 -31.44 0.15
CA GLN A 714 -2.79 -32.86 -0.08
C GLN A 714 -1.88 -33.03 -1.27
N TRP A 715 -0.98 -34.00 -1.18
CA TRP A 715 -0.16 -34.44 -2.30
C TRP A 715 -0.88 -35.52 -3.08
N ILE A 716 -0.90 -35.35 -4.40
CA ILE A 716 -1.40 -36.35 -5.34
C ILE A 716 -0.23 -36.76 -6.23
N ILE A 717 0.27 -37.96 -6.04
CA ILE A 717 1.35 -38.55 -6.83
C ILE A 717 0.71 -39.27 -8.02
N LEU A 718 1.03 -38.81 -9.22
CA LEU A 718 0.69 -39.44 -10.49
C LEU A 718 1.92 -40.20 -10.98
N LYS A 719 1.91 -41.53 -10.81
CA LYS A 719 3.06 -42.38 -11.11
C LYS A 719 3.10 -42.77 -12.59
N PHE A 720 3.93 -42.08 -13.37
CA PHE A 720 4.15 -42.37 -14.80
C PHE A 720 5.25 -43.40 -15.01
N THR A 721 6.20 -43.48 -14.08
CA THR A 721 7.28 -44.47 -14.07
C THR A 721 6.75 -45.87 -13.76
N LYS A 722 7.31 -46.88 -14.42
CA LYS A 722 6.98 -48.30 -14.20
C LYS A 722 7.77 -48.88 -13.04
#